data_AF-A0A7X7Z3N0-F1
#
_entry.id   AF-A0A7X7Z3N0-F1
#
_cell.length_a   1.000
_cell.length_b   1.000
_cell.length_c   1.000
_cell.angle_alpha   90.00
_cell.angle_beta   90.00
_cell.angle_gamma   90.00
#
_symmetry.space_group_name_H-M   'P 1'
#
loop_
_entity.id
_entity.type
_entity.pdbx_description
1 polymer ?
#
loop_
_entity_poly.entity_id
_entity_poly.type
_entity_poly.pdbx_seq_one_letter_code
_entity_poly.pdbx_strand_id
1 'polypeptide(L)'
;MSLLSKTSIGCLLLLLLLLPVACGNEGDDADDATRADDDSLPADDDQTGDDDDDDNDDNDDDNDDDNDDDNDDDNDNDDNDDNDTYEPTPEPNPNAKADAFRLFYRERSLRALTSMNRFSFSGDAVFANAFGSVAIARDGDEFEVVPGPDDNNPFGKTAFSSWKLYQVLGGRELELSLIRQFEGMAFNEAVSGHPGLTTREAFAAWTRTMDGTGGTITRLKDGAPVTPPVTYPDELEQEILATFFDGVKFTYREDPAEYLFNFRAIYDVGSFAVTYVFDELDHDPPFLRQSDCCSSFMISQLGTWEGAIWGNHNSRDNFTDYALGFLAAMEAEATADLPADLAQAAHDAVEAAHRTGDSIVANDNRLMTVDEWHDYDTLTVAGAMNPDGEVEWQDLGSLSACQMAYVAQAISTDGLSWPVPQLPLPGAIETTALQYVFDLIGVPLTAPVIQCKTVDDAFIGLGWGDILSLEVFGVPWYDLAEVVGLLVPGVWADLLGGMMDDFQELELGSVVLSYYARFTGDQQLFTATRRNLRNMIEMQKILAHLVYELARDPFAAAAADAEKGAGTIAGLTASAEEMLYKAAAYARMFDLDWPLEDFAGFASGDEATAVLEQQLDMADTTDWALLTDEQIAAAVEAKLTAITERAPWRVQRYRDRFGTTYPVRRAGDGYECIGPDEQWQPTENPRHVGFGGFSLWFEAPLCEMAPQTLDCTWAAMGCAPADLDGSGTVDTADQDLFAAAWDEYSGVACTPDNEWCDGADFDQSGALDEEDQGYLTAAVGCRV
;
A
#
# COMPACT_ATOMS: atom_id res chain seq x y z
N MET A 1 -28.20 -30.00 -30.54
CA MET A 1 -27.97 -28.89 -29.59
C MET A 1 -28.15 -29.40 -28.15
N SER A 2 -27.35 -30.38 -27.74
CA SER A 2 -27.34 -30.93 -26.36
C SER A 2 -25.90 -31.25 -25.95
N LEU A 3 -24.98 -30.33 -26.24
CA LEU A 3 -23.53 -30.49 -26.07
C LEU A 3 -22.94 -29.23 -25.40
N LEU A 4 -23.64 -28.69 -24.42
CA LEU A 4 -23.04 -27.81 -23.40
C LEU A 4 -23.19 -28.59 -22.10
N SER A 5 -22.09 -29.20 -21.64
CA SER A 5 -22.08 -29.85 -20.32
C SER A 5 -22.24 -28.77 -19.25
N LYS A 6 -22.65 -29.16 -18.04
CA LYS A 6 -22.68 -28.26 -16.89
C LYS A 6 -21.33 -27.57 -16.64
N THR A 7 -20.23 -28.24 -17.01
CA THR A 7 -18.86 -27.71 -16.99
C THR A 7 -18.66 -26.56 -17.98
N SER A 8 -19.14 -26.68 -19.23
CA SER A 8 -18.99 -25.60 -20.23
C SER A 8 -19.81 -24.35 -19.91
N ILE A 9 -20.97 -24.51 -19.25
CA ILE A 9 -21.75 -23.38 -18.73
C ILE A 9 -21.05 -22.79 -17.50
N GLY A 10 -20.48 -23.63 -16.63
CA GLY A 10 -19.70 -23.21 -15.47
C GLY A 10 -18.45 -22.41 -15.83
N CYS A 11 -17.72 -22.78 -16.89
CA CYS A 11 -16.52 -22.04 -17.33
C CYS A 11 -16.86 -20.77 -18.12
N LEU A 12 -17.94 -20.77 -18.91
CA LEU A 12 -18.44 -19.53 -19.51
C LEU A 12 -18.95 -18.59 -18.42
N LEU A 13 -19.59 -19.13 -17.38
CA LEU A 13 -19.92 -18.39 -16.15
C LEU A 13 -18.65 -17.95 -15.43
N LEU A 14 -17.61 -18.76 -15.26
CA LEU A 14 -16.36 -18.35 -14.60
C LEU A 14 -15.71 -17.17 -15.35
N LEU A 15 -15.57 -17.27 -16.68
CA LEU A 15 -15.12 -16.16 -17.52
C LEU A 15 -16.07 -14.95 -17.48
N LEU A 16 -17.40 -15.17 -17.43
CA LEU A 16 -18.42 -14.10 -17.25
C LEU A 16 -18.55 -13.59 -15.81
N LEU A 17 -17.97 -14.27 -14.82
CA LEU A 17 -17.91 -13.92 -13.40
C LEU A 17 -16.59 -13.19 -13.10
N LEU A 18 -15.56 -13.40 -13.92
CA LEU A 18 -14.33 -12.60 -13.94
C LEU A 18 -14.53 -11.28 -14.69
N LEU A 19 -15.33 -11.25 -15.76
CA LEU A 19 -15.65 -10.03 -16.54
C LEU A 19 -16.28 -8.83 -15.76
N PRO A 20 -17.13 -9.00 -14.72
CA PRO A 20 -17.75 -7.88 -13.99
C PRO A 20 -16.82 -7.26 -12.93
N VAL A 21 -15.79 -7.99 -12.50
CA VAL A 21 -14.82 -7.53 -11.47
C VAL A 21 -14.02 -6.34 -12.01
N ALA A 22 -13.67 -6.38 -13.30
CA ALA A 22 -12.94 -5.30 -13.97
C ALA A 22 -13.75 -4.01 -14.27
N CYS A 23 -15.03 -3.92 -13.88
CA CYS A 23 -15.88 -2.76 -14.17
C CYS A 23 -15.96 -1.74 -13.02
N GLY A 24 -15.21 -1.93 -11.93
CA GLY A 24 -15.08 -0.98 -10.81
C GLY A 24 -14.06 0.13 -11.03
N ASN A 25 -13.31 0.10 -12.14
CA ASN A 25 -12.24 1.06 -12.41
C ASN A 25 -12.83 2.44 -12.77
N GLU A 26 -13.17 3.21 -11.74
CA GLU A 26 -13.24 4.66 -11.83
C GLU A 26 -11.88 5.11 -12.38
N GLY A 27 -11.88 5.68 -13.58
CA GLY A 27 -10.65 6.10 -14.25
C GLY A 27 -10.03 7.34 -13.61
N ASP A 28 -10.10 7.46 -12.28
CA ASP A 28 -9.49 8.53 -11.52
C ASP A 28 -8.07 8.13 -11.05
N ASP A 29 -7.75 6.82 -10.95
CA ASP A 29 -6.41 6.36 -10.51
C ASP A 29 -5.42 6.13 -11.68
N ALA A 30 -5.90 5.96 -12.90
CA ALA A 30 -5.03 5.81 -14.07
C ALA A 30 -4.28 7.11 -14.45
N ASP A 31 -4.79 8.27 -14.01
CA ASP A 31 -4.11 9.55 -14.17
C ASP A 31 -3.06 9.82 -13.08
N ASP A 32 -3.04 9.05 -11.98
CA ASP A 32 -2.03 9.19 -10.92
C ASP A 32 -0.81 8.29 -11.16
N ALA A 33 -0.99 7.11 -11.77
CA ALA A 33 0.13 6.26 -12.18
C ALA A 33 0.96 6.82 -13.35
N THR A 34 0.43 7.79 -14.11
CA THR A 34 1.16 8.44 -15.23
C THR A 34 1.78 9.79 -14.87
N ARG A 35 1.65 10.26 -13.62
CA ARG A 35 2.16 11.56 -13.18
C ARG A 35 3.62 11.56 -12.69
N ALA A 36 4.31 10.43 -12.77
CA ALA A 36 5.74 10.35 -12.44
C ALA A 36 6.68 10.86 -13.56
N ASP A 37 6.20 11.12 -14.79
CA ASP A 37 7.10 11.33 -15.95
C ASP A 37 6.76 12.50 -16.91
N ASP A 38 6.16 13.61 -16.44
CA ASP A 38 6.02 14.84 -17.27
C ASP A 38 6.74 16.06 -16.69
N ASP A 39 8.04 15.92 -16.44
CA ASP A 39 8.98 17.04 -16.38
C ASP A 39 9.42 17.44 -17.80
N SER A 40 8.51 18.05 -18.55
CA SER A 40 8.86 18.75 -19.79
C SER A 40 8.64 20.26 -19.66
N LEU A 41 9.66 20.96 -19.15
CA LEU A 41 9.85 22.40 -19.42
C LEU A 41 11.13 22.66 -20.24
N PRO A 42 11.13 23.69 -21.11
CA PRO A 42 11.86 23.66 -22.37
C PRO A 42 13.26 24.30 -22.33
N ALA A 43 14.14 23.69 -23.15
CA ALA A 43 15.21 24.27 -23.97
C ALA A 43 16.29 25.18 -23.33
N ASP A 44 17.54 24.73 -23.43
CA ASP A 44 18.56 25.51 -24.15
C ASP A 44 19.62 24.60 -24.80
N ASP A 45 20.05 25.05 -25.98
CA ASP A 45 20.87 24.41 -27.02
C ASP A 45 22.35 24.14 -26.64
N ASP A 46 22.98 23.35 -27.53
CA ASP A 46 24.42 23.21 -27.83
C ASP A 46 25.23 22.13 -27.08
N GLN A 47 25.40 20.95 -27.71
CA GLN A 47 26.68 20.62 -28.36
C GLN A 47 26.64 19.36 -29.25
N THR A 48 27.23 19.54 -30.43
CA THR A 48 27.44 18.61 -31.54
C THR A 48 28.69 17.74 -31.38
N GLY A 49 28.67 16.53 -31.94
CA GLY A 49 29.85 15.74 -32.37
C GLY A 49 29.60 14.24 -32.21
N ASP A 50 29.14 13.54 -33.25
CA ASP A 50 29.96 12.81 -34.24
C ASP A 50 30.92 11.81 -33.56
N ASP A 51 30.66 10.50 -33.68
CA ASP A 51 31.48 9.60 -34.50
C ASP A 51 30.96 8.14 -34.48
N ASP A 52 31.10 7.53 -35.66
CA ASP A 52 30.71 6.18 -36.09
C ASP A 52 31.50 5.05 -35.38
N ASP A 53 30.94 3.83 -35.35
CA ASP A 53 31.44 2.70 -36.18
C ASP A 53 30.90 1.32 -35.73
N ASP A 54 30.62 0.55 -36.77
CA ASP A 54 30.31 -0.87 -36.92
C ASP A 54 31.12 -1.84 -36.03
N ASP A 55 30.54 -2.98 -35.64
CA ASP A 55 30.90 -4.26 -36.29
C ASP A 55 30.11 -5.48 -35.78
N ASN A 56 29.99 -6.38 -36.74
CA ASN A 56 29.18 -7.56 -36.90
C ASN A 56 30.00 -8.84 -36.55
N ASP A 57 29.30 -9.97 -36.34
CA ASP A 57 29.68 -11.35 -36.73
C ASP A 57 29.69 -12.43 -35.61
N ASP A 58 28.71 -13.34 -35.74
CA ASP A 58 28.82 -14.81 -35.90
C ASP A 58 29.88 -15.63 -35.12
N ASN A 59 29.42 -16.68 -34.41
CA ASN A 59 29.52 -18.08 -34.89
C ASN A 59 29.04 -19.15 -33.89
N ASP A 60 28.43 -20.18 -34.48
CA ASP A 60 28.02 -21.49 -33.98
C ASP A 60 29.19 -22.40 -33.51
N ASP A 61 28.89 -23.42 -32.67
CA ASP A 61 29.10 -24.86 -32.99
C ASP A 61 29.09 -25.78 -31.73
N ASP A 62 28.12 -26.70 -31.71
CA ASP A 62 28.16 -28.15 -31.44
C ASP A 62 29.12 -28.80 -30.41
N ASN A 63 28.56 -29.61 -29.49
CA ASN A 63 28.74 -31.09 -29.50
C ASN A 63 27.96 -31.86 -28.41
N ASP A 64 27.36 -32.95 -28.88
CA ASP A 64 26.80 -34.10 -28.17
C ASP A 64 27.85 -34.90 -27.34
N ASP A 65 27.42 -35.63 -26.31
CA ASP A 65 27.45 -37.11 -26.30
C ASP A 65 27.04 -37.75 -24.94
N ASP A 66 26.32 -38.85 -25.10
CA ASP A 66 25.64 -39.76 -24.17
C ASP A 66 26.48 -40.44 -23.05
N ASN A 67 25.80 -40.87 -21.98
CA ASN A 67 25.84 -42.28 -21.53
C ASN A 67 24.78 -42.65 -20.47
N ASP A 68 24.11 -43.76 -20.79
CA ASP A 68 23.18 -44.58 -20.00
C ASP A 68 23.79 -45.16 -18.70
N ASP A 69 22.94 -45.49 -17.71
CA ASP A 69 22.73 -46.88 -17.29
C ASP A 69 21.70 -47.03 -16.15
N ASP A 70 20.84 -48.04 -16.34
CA ASP A 70 19.72 -48.51 -15.53
C ASP A 70 20.06 -48.95 -14.09
N ASN A 71 19.09 -48.82 -13.17
CA ASN A 71 18.83 -49.87 -12.18
C ASN A 71 17.40 -49.76 -11.61
N ASP A 72 16.59 -50.76 -12.00
CA ASP A 72 15.37 -51.19 -11.32
C ASP A 72 15.73 -51.81 -9.94
N ASP A 73 14.97 -51.47 -8.90
CA ASP A 73 14.68 -52.42 -7.81
C ASP A 73 13.33 -52.07 -7.15
N ASP A 74 12.36 -52.93 -7.43
CA ASP A 74 11.06 -52.99 -6.77
C ASP A 74 11.19 -53.31 -5.28
N ASN A 75 10.48 -52.57 -4.41
CA ASN A 75 10.01 -53.13 -3.14
C ASN A 75 8.71 -52.45 -2.67
N ASP A 76 7.64 -53.24 -2.74
CA ASP A 76 6.30 -52.95 -2.26
C ASP A 76 6.19 -52.80 -0.72
N ASN A 77 5.18 -52.01 -0.33
CA ASN A 77 4.48 -51.92 0.96
C ASN A 77 5.14 -51.13 2.09
N ASP A 78 4.66 -49.91 2.30
CA ASP A 78 3.73 -49.65 3.41
C ASP A 78 2.85 -48.42 3.10
N ASP A 79 1.55 -48.67 2.98
CA ASP A 79 0.48 -47.67 2.95
C ASP A 79 0.49 -46.88 4.28
N ASN A 80 1.16 -45.74 4.29
CA ASN A 80 0.84 -44.58 5.11
C ASN A 80 1.09 -43.35 4.23
N ASP A 81 0.03 -42.97 3.53
CA ASP A 81 -0.06 -41.83 2.60
C ASP A 81 -0.05 -40.48 3.37
N ASP A 82 0.88 -40.35 4.33
CA ASP A 82 1.37 -39.06 4.79
C ASP A 82 2.52 -38.69 3.84
N ASN A 83 2.18 -38.44 2.57
CA ASN A 83 3.08 -37.77 1.64
C ASN A 83 3.15 -36.30 2.06
N ASP A 84 3.77 -36.06 3.22
CA ASP A 84 4.42 -34.79 3.54
C ASP A 84 5.52 -34.64 2.48
N THR A 85 5.13 -34.16 1.29
CA THR A 85 6.07 -33.64 0.31
C THR A 85 6.87 -32.59 1.06
N TYR A 86 8.07 -32.96 1.50
CA TYR A 86 8.97 -32.06 2.18
C TYR A 86 9.26 -30.94 1.20
N GLU A 87 8.62 -29.81 1.43
CA GLU A 87 8.83 -28.63 0.60
C GLU A 87 10.30 -28.27 0.72
N PRO A 88 10.99 -28.03 -0.41
CA PRO A 88 12.38 -27.61 -0.35
C PRO A 88 12.47 -26.36 0.51
N THR A 89 13.44 -26.36 1.42
CA THR A 89 13.79 -25.14 2.15
C THR A 89 14.23 -24.10 1.13
N PRO A 90 13.77 -22.84 1.22
CA PRO A 90 14.10 -21.82 0.23
C PRO A 90 15.62 -21.68 0.06
N GLU A 91 16.10 -21.53 -1.18
CA GLU A 91 17.53 -21.36 -1.45
C GLU A 91 18.05 -20.08 -0.77
N PRO A 92 19.13 -20.14 0.05
CA PRO A 92 19.68 -18.94 0.69
C PRO A 92 20.16 -17.92 -0.34
N ASN A 93 19.86 -16.64 -0.11
CA ASN A 93 20.45 -15.53 -0.84
C ASN A 93 21.93 -15.39 -0.42
N PRO A 94 22.91 -15.62 -1.31
CA PRO A 94 24.32 -15.45 -0.96
C PRO A 94 24.69 -14.01 -0.60
N ASN A 95 23.88 -13.03 -1.01
CA ASN A 95 24.05 -11.61 -0.74
C ASN A 95 23.12 -11.08 0.36
N ALA A 96 22.46 -11.94 1.14
CA ALA A 96 21.41 -11.56 2.09
C ALA A 96 21.81 -10.39 3.01
N LYS A 97 23.04 -10.38 3.52
CA LYS A 97 23.57 -9.30 4.37
C LYS A 97 23.83 -8.01 3.61
N ALA A 98 24.37 -8.10 2.39
CA ALA A 98 24.70 -6.94 1.56
C ALA A 98 23.43 -6.26 1.03
N ASP A 99 22.44 -7.04 0.60
CA ASP A 99 21.15 -6.52 0.12
C ASP A 99 20.38 -5.86 1.27
N ALA A 100 20.32 -6.52 2.44
CA ALA A 100 19.72 -5.95 3.64
C ALA A 100 20.42 -4.66 4.10
N PHE A 101 21.75 -4.61 4.04
CA PHE A 101 22.51 -3.40 4.34
C PHE A 101 22.10 -2.25 3.42
N ARG A 102 22.07 -2.47 2.10
CA ARG A 102 21.69 -1.42 1.13
C ARG A 102 20.31 -0.84 1.40
N LEU A 103 19.35 -1.71 1.71
CA LEU A 103 17.97 -1.30 1.99
C LEU A 103 17.83 -0.57 3.33
N PHE A 104 18.45 -1.10 4.38
CA PHE A 104 18.06 -0.80 5.77
C PHE A 104 19.20 -0.40 6.70
N TYR A 105 20.39 -0.06 6.20
CA TYR A 105 21.44 0.43 7.11
C TYR A 105 20.91 1.59 7.95
N ARG A 106 21.22 1.54 9.24
CA ARG A 106 20.57 2.34 10.27
C ARG A 106 20.34 3.79 9.88
N GLU A 107 21.36 4.48 9.38
CA GLU A 107 21.31 5.89 9.03
C GLU A 107 20.37 6.18 7.84
N ARG A 108 20.28 5.27 6.86
CA ARG A 108 19.29 5.34 5.77
C ARG A 108 17.88 5.15 6.27
N SER A 109 17.66 4.14 7.12
CA SER A 109 16.35 3.95 7.75
C SER A 109 15.94 5.17 8.57
N LEU A 110 16.86 5.81 9.31
CA LEU A 110 16.55 7.05 10.05
C LEU A 110 16.16 8.21 9.13
N ARG A 111 16.78 8.37 7.95
CA ARG A 111 16.41 9.40 6.97
C ARG A 111 15.04 9.11 6.36
N ALA A 112 14.79 7.89 5.90
CA ALA A 112 13.48 7.50 5.38
C ALA A 112 12.37 7.69 6.44
N LEU A 113 12.63 7.30 7.69
CA LEU A 113 11.70 7.49 8.81
C LEU A 113 11.43 8.96 9.12
N THR A 114 12.48 9.80 9.10
CA THR A 114 12.36 11.25 9.29
C THR A 114 11.52 11.86 8.19
N SER A 115 11.74 11.43 6.94
CA SER A 115 10.93 11.85 5.80
C SER A 115 9.46 11.50 5.98
N MET A 116 9.15 10.24 6.31
CA MET A 116 7.77 9.80 6.58
C MET A 116 7.12 10.61 7.71
N ASN A 117 7.83 10.81 8.82
CA ASN A 117 7.31 11.60 9.96
C ASN A 117 7.01 13.06 9.59
N ARG A 118 7.76 13.62 8.64
CA ARG A 118 7.62 15.01 8.17
C ARG A 118 6.55 15.17 7.09
N PHE A 119 6.49 14.26 6.13
CA PHE A 119 5.71 14.48 4.92
C PHE A 119 4.48 13.60 4.83
N SER A 120 4.56 12.33 5.25
CA SER A 120 3.47 11.36 5.06
C SER A 120 2.61 11.16 6.29
N PHE A 121 3.16 11.36 7.49
CA PHE A 121 2.43 11.14 8.75
C PHE A 121 1.61 12.37 9.15
N SER A 122 0.29 12.25 9.02
CA SER A 122 -0.69 13.29 9.40
C SER A 122 -1.64 12.78 10.50
N GLY A 123 -2.17 13.68 11.33
CA GLY A 123 -2.90 13.39 12.58
C GLY A 123 -2.69 14.48 13.65
N ASP A 124 -1.90 14.18 14.68
CA ASP A 124 -1.35 15.14 15.64
C ASP A 124 0.16 14.84 15.88
N ALA A 125 0.75 15.42 16.93
CA ALA A 125 2.13 15.18 17.33
C ALA A 125 2.35 13.72 17.74
N VAL A 126 1.48 13.16 18.58
CA VAL A 126 1.67 11.81 19.14
C VAL A 126 0.90 10.72 18.41
N PHE A 127 -0.24 10.99 17.77
CA PHE A 127 -0.91 10.02 16.90
C PHE A 127 -0.76 10.46 15.46
N ALA A 128 -0.46 9.56 14.53
CA ALA A 128 -0.40 9.88 13.12
C ALA A 128 -0.62 8.63 12.26
N ASN A 129 -1.19 8.86 11.10
CA ASN A 129 -1.44 7.86 10.09
C ASN A 129 -0.61 8.14 8.85
N ALA A 130 -0.18 7.08 8.16
CA ALA A 130 0.57 7.18 6.92
C ALA A 130 -0.34 7.47 5.73
N PHE A 131 -0.24 8.66 5.15
CA PHE A 131 -0.96 9.01 3.93
C PHE A 131 -0.14 8.61 2.71
N GLY A 132 -0.79 7.93 1.75
CA GLY A 132 -0.19 7.42 0.52
C GLY A 132 0.11 8.51 -0.52
N SER A 133 -0.57 9.66 -0.41
CA SER A 133 -0.39 10.82 -1.27
C SER A 133 -0.54 12.11 -0.48
N VAL A 134 0.40 13.04 -0.66
CA VAL A 134 0.43 14.36 -0.02
C VAL A 134 0.91 15.43 -0.99
N ALA A 135 0.56 16.69 -0.72
CA ALA A 135 1.08 17.83 -1.45
C ALA A 135 1.94 18.71 -0.52
N ILE A 136 3.16 19.03 -0.96
CA ILE A 136 4.18 19.67 -0.13
C ILE A 136 4.62 21.00 -0.73
N ALA A 137 4.63 22.07 0.05
CA ALA A 137 5.26 23.34 -0.32
C ALA A 137 6.42 23.66 0.62
N ARG A 138 7.51 24.22 0.07
CA ARG A 138 8.72 24.59 0.83
C ARG A 138 9.10 26.05 0.61
N ASP A 139 9.42 26.78 1.67
CA ASP A 139 10.09 28.10 1.66
C ASP A 139 11.18 28.14 2.74
N GLY A 140 12.43 27.93 2.33
CA GLY A 140 13.58 27.83 3.22
C GLY A 140 13.48 26.61 4.16
N ASP A 141 13.29 26.89 5.45
CA ASP A 141 13.14 25.87 6.51
C ASP A 141 11.66 25.71 6.93
N GLU A 142 10.73 26.38 6.24
CA GLU A 142 9.29 26.25 6.45
C GLU A 142 8.65 25.35 5.38
N PHE A 143 7.87 24.40 5.85
CA PHE A 143 7.14 23.43 5.04
C PHE A 143 5.65 23.53 5.33
N GLU A 144 4.86 23.33 4.29
CA GLU A 144 3.43 23.14 4.39
C GLU A 144 3.05 21.82 3.73
N VAL A 145 2.25 21.02 4.43
CA VAL A 145 1.81 19.69 4.00
C VAL A 145 0.29 19.68 3.98
N VAL A 146 -0.26 19.33 2.82
CA VAL A 146 -1.68 19.03 2.65
C VAL A 146 -1.80 17.53 2.44
N PRO A 147 -2.27 16.76 3.44
CA PRO A 147 -2.56 15.36 3.22
C PRO A 147 -3.63 15.23 2.14
N GLY A 148 -3.40 14.33 1.17
CA GLY A 148 -4.38 14.07 0.11
C GLY A 148 -5.56 13.27 0.64
N PRO A 149 -6.78 13.48 0.09
CA PRO A 149 -7.76 12.40 0.03
C PRO A 149 -7.20 11.36 -0.94
N ASP A 150 -6.62 10.29 -0.39
CA ASP A 150 -6.23 9.10 -1.13
C ASP A 150 -7.05 7.94 -0.57
N ASP A 151 -7.74 7.25 -1.47
CA ASP A 151 -8.66 6.21 -1.10
C ASP A 151 -7.92 5.00 -0.48
N ASN A 152 -6.61 4.80 -0.75
CA ASN A 152 -5.84 3.61 -0.35
C ASN A 152 -4.56 3.92 0.45
N ASN A 153 -4.73 4.53 1.63
CA ASN A 153 -3.61 4.83 2.52
C ASN A 153 -3.00 3.57 3.18
N PRO A 154 -1.66 3.39 3.18
CA PRO A 154 -1.00 2.16 3.63
C PRO A 154 -0.75 2.12 5.14
N PHE A 155 -1.78 2.37 5.96
CA PHE A 155 -1.63 2.52 7.40
C PHE A 155 -1.05 1.27 8.07
N GLY A 156 -1.63 0.11 7.77
CA GLY A 156 -1.29 -1.11 8.48
C GLY A 156 -0.02 -1.77 7.95
N LYS A 157 0.22 -1.78 6.63
CA LYS A 157 1.51 -2.17 6.02
C LYS A 157 2.66 -1.33 6.59
N THR A 158 2.49 0.00 6.67
CA THR A 158 3.53 0.89 7.22
C THR A 158 3.81 0.60 8.69
N ALA A 159 2.77 0.42 9.52
CA ALA A 159 2.92 0.06 10.93
C ALA A 159 3.59 -1.31 11.10
N PHE A 160 3.20 -2.29 10.30
CA PHE A 160 3.77 -3.63 10.31
C PHE A 160 5.26 -3.64 9.93
N SER A 161 5.63 -3.00 8.81
CA SER A 161 7.02 -2.87 8.38
C SER A 161 7.87 -2.11 9.39
N SER A 162 7.34 -1.03 9.98
CA SER A 162 8.04 -0.27 11.03
C SER A 162 8.28 -1.13 12.27
N TRP A 163 7.31 -1.96 12.65
CA TRP A 163 7.42 -2.88 13.79
C TRP A 163 8.45 -3.97 13.53
N LYS A 164 8.42 -4.59 12.34
CA LYS A 164 9.43 -5.59 11.95
C LYS A 164 10.83 -5.02 11.89
N LEU A 165 10.98 -3.79 11.39
CA LEU A 165 12.29 -3.14 11.41
C LEU A 165 12.74 -2.77 12.83
N TYR A 166 11.82 -2.33 13.71
CA TYR A 166 12.15 -2.06 15.12
C TYR A 166 12.63 -3.30 15.88
N GLN A 167 12.04 -4.47 15.62
CA GLN A 167 12.50 -5.72 16.24
C GLN A 167 13.96 -6.07 15.90
N VAL A 168 14.46 -5.56 14.77
CA VAL A 168 15.80 -5.86 14.24
C VAL A 168 16.80 -4.74 14.56
N LEU A 169 16.45 -3.48 14.27
CA LEU A 169 17.34 -2.33 14.45
C LEU A 169 17.22 -1.68 15.83
N GLY A 170 16.05 -1.78 16.46
CA GLY A 170 15.71 -1.03 17.67
C GLY A 170 15.80 0.49 17.49
N GLY A 171 16.07 1.20 18.58
CA GLY A 171 16.27 2.65 18.55
C GLY A 171 15.02 3.47 18.88
N ARG A 172 15.23 4.65 19.46
CA ARG A 172 14.14 5.50 19.97
C ARG A 172 13.36 6.17 18.84
N GLU A 173 13.98 6.41 17.69
CA GLU A 173 13.34 7.02 16.54
C GLU A 173 12.26 6.10 15.94
N LEU A 174 12.58 4.81 15.75
CA LEU A 174 11.60 3.81 15.34
C LEU A 174 10.50 3.63 16.38
N GLU A 175 10.87 3.61 17.67
CA GLU A 175 9.92 3.53 18.77
C GLU A 175 8.92 4.71 18.79
N LEU A 176 9.40 5.95 18.64
CA LEU A 176 8.54 7.14 18.57
C LEU A 176 7.62 7.10 17.35
N SER A 177 8.09 6.58 16.22
CA SER A 177 7.25 6.44 15.02
C SER A 177 6.17 5.39 15.19
N LEU A 178 6.48 4.27 15.85
CA LEU A 178 5.52 3.22 16.18
C LEU A 178 4.46 3.69 17.16
N ILE A 179 4.84 4.47 18.17
CA ILE A 179 3.88 5.14 19.06
C ILE A 179 2.91 5.97 18.22
N ARG A 180 3.43 6.77 17.27
CA ARG A 180 2.59 7.57 16.36
C ARG A 180 1.62 6.73 15.54
N GLN A 181 2.11 5.67 14.93
CA GLN A 181 1.31 4.78 14.10
C GLN A 181 0.22 4.05 14.91
N PHE A 182 0.56 3.44 16.04
CA PHE A 182 -0.41 2.69 16.86
C PHE A 182 -1.49 3.61 17.46
N GLU A 183 -1.10 4.78 17.97
CA GLU A 183 -2.06 5.79 18.41
C GLU A 183 -2.92 6.32 17.24
N GLY A 184 -2.36 6.41 16.03
CA GLY A 184 -3.09 6.75 14.80
C GLY A 184 -4.17 5.72 14.47
N MET A 185 -3.87 4.43 14.63
CA MET A 185 -4.85 3.35 14.46
C MET A 185 -5.98 3.43 15.49
N ALA A 186 -5.65 3.71 16.75
CA ALA A 186 -6.65 3.93 17.79
C ALA A 186 -7.52 5.17 17.50
N PHE A 187 -6.93 6.24 16.98
CA PHE A 187 -7.65 7.42 16.52
C PHE A 187 -8.61 7.10 15.36
N ASN A 188 -8.18 6.34 14.35
CA ASN A 188 -9.02 5.97 13.21
C ASN A 188 -10.27 5.19 13.61
N GLU A 189 -10.19 4.33 14.62
CA GLU A 189 -11.38 3.64 15.14
C GLU A 189 -12.26 4.57 15.99
N ALA A 190 -11.64 5.46 16.79
CA ALA A 190 -12.36 6.31 17.72
C ALA A 190 -13.01 7.54 17.08
N VAL A 191 -12.53 7.99 15.91
CA VAL A 191 -12.89 9.30 15.33
C VAL A 191 -14.39 9.43 15.06
N SER A 192 -15.05 8.36 14.60
CA SER A 192 -16.48 8.38 14.28
C SER A 192 -17.36 8.50 15.52
N GLY A 193 -16.84 8.12 16.69
CA GLY A 193 -17.59 7.96 17.94
C GLY A 193 -18.39 6.66 18.03
N HIS A 194 -18.39 5.83 16.98
CA HIS A 194 -19.03 4.51 16.94
C HIS A 194 -17.98 3.41 17.12
N PRO A 195 -18.05 2.62 18.21
CA PRO A 195 -17.08 1.55 18.46
C PRO A 195 -16.98 0.53 17.32
N GLY A 196 -15.76 0.24 16.88
CA GLY A 196 -15.43 -0.75 15.86
C GLY A 196 -15.64 -0.29 14.42
N LEU A 197 -15.86 1.00 14.18
CA LEU A 197 -15.82 1.56 12.83
C LEU A 197 -14.42 2.04 12.50
N THR A 198 -13.79 1.42 11.51
CA THR A 198 -12.59 1.96 10.86
C THR A 198 -12.97 2.91 9.75
N THR A 199 -12.01 3.73 9.31
CA THR A 199 -12.17 4.66 8.20
C THR A 199 -10.92 4.65 7.34
N ARG A 200 -11.03 4.94 6.04
CA ARG A 200 -9.86 5.11 5.18
C ARG A 200 -9.10 6.39 5.46
N GLU A 201 -9.74 7.38 6.09
CA GLU A 201 -9.16 8.71 6.30
C GLU A 201 -9.76 9.37 7.52
N ALA A 202 -8.92 9.89 8.40
CA ALA A 202 -9.37 10.64 9.56
C ALA A 202 -8.49 11.85 9.80
N PHE A 203 -9.15 12.96 10.13
CA PHE A 203 -8.53 14.24 10.38
C PHE A 203 -9.11 14.84 11.64
N ALA A 204 -8.25 15.39 12.50
CA ALA A 204 -8.70 16.07 13.71
C ALA A 204 -9.44 17.41 13.42
N ALA A 205 -9.48 17.84 12.15
CA ALA A 205 -10.14 19.05 11.68
C ALA A 205 -9.55 20.34 12.28
N TRP A 206 -8.22 20.45 12.24
CA TRP A 206 -7.45 21.65 12.60
C TRP A 206 -6.17 21.76 11.78
N THR A 207 -5.57 22.95 11.77
CA THR A 207 -4.20 23.17 11.29
C THR A 207 -3.22 22.93 12.44
N ARG A 208 -2.23 22.07 12.23
CA ARG A 208 -1.14 21.84 13.18
C ARG A 208 0.15 22.47 12.69
N THR A 209 0.91 23.11 13.58
CA THR A 209 2.29 23.53 13.31
C THR A 209 3.25 22.83 14.26
N MET A 210 4.22 22.11 13.71
CA MET A 210 5.38 21.55 14.39
C MET A 210 6.57 22.49 14.15
N ASP A 211 6.82 23.41 15.08
CA ASP A 211 7.91 24.40 14.98
C ASP A 211 9.12 23.90 15.77
N GLY A 212 10.00 23.13 15.13
CA GLY A 212 11.19 22.60 15.75
C GLY A 212 12.27 23.65 15.97
N THR A 213 12.31 24.72 15.15
CA THR A 213 13.17 25.88 15.41
C THR A 213 12.78 26.62 16.71
N GLY A 214 11.48 26.75 16.94
CA GLY A 214 10.91 27.41 18.13
C GLY A 214 10.74 26.48 19.34
N GLY A 215 10.76 25.16 19.14
CA GLY A 215 10.43 24.17 20.16
C GLY A 215 8.96 24.25 20.60
N THR A 216 8.04 24.49 19.66
CA THR A 216 6.61 24.64 19.98
C THR A 216 5.71 23.85 19.03
N ILE A 217 4.59 23.38 19.56
CA ILE A 217 3.52 22.75 18.80
C ILE A 217 2.26 23.61 18.95
N THR A 218 1.65 24.02 17.85
CA THR A 218 0.42 24.81 17.88
C THR A 218 -0.68 24.17 17.05
N ARG A 219 -1.92 24.29 17.52
CA ARG A 219 -3.12 23.71 16.89
C ARG A 219 -4.17 24.79 16.76
N LEU A 220 -4.62 25.05 15.55
CA LEU A 220 -5.55 26.13 15.23
C LEU A 220 -6.74 25.62 14.44
N LYS A 221 -7.96 26.00 14.84
CA LYS A 221 -9.18 25.83 14.05
C LYS A 221 -9.81 27.20 13.88
N ASP A 222 -10.09 27.61 12.65
CA ASP A 222 -10.57 28.97 12.32
C ASP A 222 -9.69 30.09 12.90
N GLY A 223 -8.37 29.86 12.95
CA GLY A 223 -7.39 30.78 13.54
C GLY A 223 -7.41 30.89 15.06
N ALA A 224 -8.22 30.08 15.76
CA ALA A 224 -8.29 30.02 17.22
C ALA A 224 -7.55 28.77 17.76
N PRO A 225 -6.81 28.88 18.88
CA PRO A 225 -6.17 27.73 19.52
C PRO A 225 -7.17 26.65 19.93
N VAL A 226 -6.84 25.40 19.63
CA VAL A 226 -7.61 24.21 20.04
C VAL A 226 -6.81 23.38 21.03
N THR A 227 -7.51 22.76 21.99
CA THR A 227 -6.93 21.75 22.89
C THR A 227 -7.38 20.37 22.41
N PRO A 228 -6.45 19.45 22.10
CA PRO A 228 -6.80 18.08 21.76
C PRO A 228 -7.67 17.42 22.83
N PRO A 229 -8.69 16.63 22.45
CA PRO A 229 -9.54 15.95 23.41
C PRO A 229 -8.82 14.78 24.11
N VAL A 230 -7.82 14.20 23.44
CA VAL A 230 -6.88 13.22 24.01
C VAL A 230 -5.57 13.94 24.31
N THR A 231 -5.08 13.81 25.54
CA THR A 231 -3.84 14.46 25.99
C THR A 231 -2.76 13.42 26.21
N TYR A 232 -1.60 13.64 25.60
CA TYR A 232 -0.40 12.84 25.80
C TYR A 232 0.59 13.54 26.74
N PRO A 233 1.60 12.84 27.27
CA PRO A 233 2.65 13.47 28.05
C PRO A 233 3.38 14.56 27.25
N ASP A 234 3.50 15.77 27.81
CA ASP A 234 4.23 16.89 27.17
C ASP A 234 5.67 16.48 26.80
N GLU A 235 6.32 15.65 27.62
CA GLU A 235 7.70 15.17 27.37
C GLU A 235 7.79 14.35 26.08
N LEU A 236 6.77 13.52 25.78
CA LEU A 236 6.70 12.73 24.56
C LEU A 236 6.45 13.61 23.34
N GLU A 237 5.53 14.56 23.42
CA GLU A 237 5.30 15.54 22.34
C GLU A 237 6.57 16.32 21.99
N GLN A 238 7.30 16.78 23.01
CA GLN A 238 8.54 17.53 22.82
C GLN A 238 9.67 16.66 22.29
N GLU A 239 9.74 15.39 22.68
CA GLU A 239 10.72 14.45 22.13
C GLU A 239 10.46 14.17 20.65
N ILE A 240 9.21 13.94 20.24
CA ILE A 240 8.85 13.77 18.82
C ILE A 240 9.23 15.01 18.01
N LEU A 241 8.92 16.20 18.53
CA LEU A 241 9.29 17.47 17.90
C LEU A 241 10.81 17.59 17.73
N ALA A 242 11.58 17.31 18.78
CA ALA A 242 13.03 17.40 18.76
C ALA A 242 13.70 16.33 17.87
N THR A 243 13.12 15.13 17.79
CA THR A 243 13.69 14.03 17.01
C THR A 243 13.47 14.24 15.51
N PHE A 244 12.25 14.57 15.09
CA PHE A 244 11.91 14.58 13.67
C PHE A 244 11.88 15.98 13.05
N PHE A 245 11.64 17.03 13.83
CA PHE A 245 11.40 18.37 13.29
C PHE A 245 12.49 19.38 13.64
N ASP A 246 13.62 18.94 14.21
CA ASP A 246 14.71 19.86 14.57
C ASP A 246 15.15 20.71 13.37
N GLY A 247 15.37 22.00 13.65
CA GLY A 247 15.80 22.99 12.67
C GLY A 247 14.76 23.44 11.65
N VAL A 248 13.57 22.83 11.58
CA VAL A 248 12.56 23.11 10.55
C VAL A 248 11.18 23.37 11.17
N LYS A 249 10.28 23.95 10.37
CA LYS A 249 8.89 24.23 10.78
C LYS A 249 7.92 23.64 9.76
N PHE A 250 7.03 22.79 10.22
CA PHE A 250 6.00 22.14 9.39
C PHE A 250 4.61 22.62 9.77
N THR A 251 3.79 22.98 8.78
CA THR A 251 2.37 23.29 8.93
C THR A 251 1.53 22.27 8.17
N TYR A 252 0.69 21.52 8.88
CA TYR A 252 -0.20 20.50 8.32
C TYR A 252 -1.62 21.06 8.22
N ARG A 253 -2.21 21.00 7.02
CA ARG A 253 -3.60 21.41 6.77
C ARG A 253 -4.54 20.21 6.92
N GLU A 254 -4.93 19.90 8.15
CA GLU A 254 -5.75 18.72 8.49
C GLU A 254 -7.22 19.09 8.70
N ASP A 255 -7.69 20.12 7.99
CA ASP A 255 -9.10 20.49 7.93
C ASP A 255 -9.58 20.39 6.46
N PRO A 256 -10.22 19.28 6.08
CA PRO A 256 -10.79 19.11 4.75
C PRO A 256 -11.72 20.23 4.30
N ALA A 257 -12.48 20.85 5.20
CA ALA A 257 -13.35 21.97 4.83
C ALA A 257 -12.54 23.18 4.32
N GLU A 258 -11.31 23.35 4.81
CA GLU A 258 -10.39 24.40 4.36
C GLU A 258 -9.73 24.00 3.03
N TYR A 259 -9.02 22.86 3.00
CA TYR A 259 -8.19 22.55 1.83
C TYR A 259 -9.02 22.16 0.60
N LEU A 260 -10.23 21.58 0.74
CA LEU A 260 -11.08 21.26 -0.42
C LEU A 260 -11.49 22.52 -1.18
N PHE A 261 -11.78 23.60 -0.44
CA PHE A 261 -12.28 24.85 -1.00
C PHE A 261 -11.22 25.95 -1.17
N ASN A 262 -9.97 25.70 -0.75
CA ASN A 262 -8.85 26.62 -0.95
C ASN A 262 -7.76 26.00 -1.85
N PHE A 263 -7.31 24.79 -1.56
CA PHE A 263 -6.21 24.14 -2.30
C PHE A 263 -6.73 23.32 -3.51
N ARG A 264 -7.69 22.42 -3.28
CA ARG A 264 -8.20 21.49 -4.32
C ARG A 264 -8.92 22.17 -5.46
N ALA A 265 -9.49 23.36 -5.23
CA ALA A 265 -10.10 24.17 -6.27
C ALA A 265 -9.16 24.49 -7.45
N ILE A 266 -7.83 24.50 -7.21
CA ILE A 266 -6.82 24.72 -8.25
C ILE A 266 -5.95 23.48 -8.48
N TYR A 267 -5.61 22.73 -7.42
CA TYR A 267 -4.85 21.49 -7.54
C TYR A 267 -5.56 20.46 -8.43
N ASP A 268 -6.89 20.37 -8.30
CA ASP A 268 -7.74 19.48 -9.09
C ASP A 268 -9.04 20.18 -9.50
N VAL A 269 -8.91 21.12 -10.43
CA VAL A 269 -10.02 21.95 -10.94
C VAL A 269 -11.20 21.10 -11.44
N GLY A 270 -10.90 19.97 -12.09
CA GLY A 270 -11.90 19.07 -12.68
C GLY A 270 -12.76 18.43 -11.61
N SER A 271 -12.15 17.69 -10.68
CA SER A 271 -12.86 16.99 -9.61
C SER A 271 -13.50 17.96 -8.62
N PHE A 272 -12.86 19.10 -8.33
CA PHE A 272 -13.49 20.15 -7.52
C PHE A 272 -14.81 20.61 -8.14
N ALA A 273 -14.82 20.89 -9.45
CA ALA A 273 -15.99 21.45 -10.10
C ALA A 273 -17.18 20.49 -10.18
N VAL A 274 -16.93 19.17 -10.23
CA VAL A 274 -18.00 18.16 -10.39
C VAL A 274 -18.38 17.45 -9.09
N THR A 275 -17.46 17.39 -8.12
CA THR A 275 -17.59 16.64 -6.86
C THR A 275 -17.49 17.56 -5.64
N TYR A 276 -16.30 18.08 -5.31
CA TYR A 276 -16.02 18.71 -4.01
C TYR A 276 -16.86 19.97 -3.74
N VAL A 277 -17.22 20.73 -4.79
CA VAL A 277 -18.03 21.96 -4.66
C VAL A 277 -19.48 21.69 -4.19
N PHE A 278 -19.93 20.43 -4.17
CA PHE A 278 -21.26 20.02 -3.73
C PHE A 278 -21.25 19.53 -2.27
N ASP A 279 -20.74 20.35 -1.34
CA ASP A 279 -20.88 20.06 0.09
C ASP A 279 -22.34 20.10 0.55
N GLU A 280 -22.59 19.45 1.70
CA GLU A 280 -23.91 19.31 2.30
C GLU A 280 -23.78 19.61 3.81
N LEU A 281 -23.11 20.71 4.15
CA LEU A 281 -22.84 21.09 5.54
C LEU A 281 -24.10 21.48 6.34
N ASP A 282 -25.23 21.75 5.67
CA ASP A 282 -26.54 21.96 6.29
C ASP A 282 -27.41 20.69 6.32
N HIS A 283 -26.90 19.57 5.82
CA HIS A 283 -27.51 18.24 5.91
C HIS A 283 -27.38 17.64 7.32
N ASP A 284 -28.20 16.63 7.63
CA ASP A 284 -28.14 15.87 8.88
C ASP A 284 -28.04 14.37 8.56
N PRO A 285 -26.85 13.75 8.69
CA PRO A 285 -25.59 14.32 9.18
C PRO A 285 -24.93 15.28 8.17
N PRO A 286 -24.08 16.23 8.63
CA PRO A 286 -23.33 17.12 7.76
C PRO A 286 -22.10 16.41 7.20
N PHE A 287 -21.82 16.62 5.92
CA PHE A 287 -20.69 16.01 5.23
C PHE A 287 -20.13 16.88 4.11
N LEU A 288 -18.89 16.58 3.73
CA LEU A 288 -18.22 17.10 2.54
C LEU A 288 -18.09 15.95 1.55
N ARG A 289 -18.47 16.16 0.28
CA ARG A 289 -18.28 15.13 -0.75
C ARG A 289 -16.79 14.96 -1.03
N GLN A 290 -16.31 13.72 -0.98
CA GLN A 290 -14.96 13.34 -1.39
C GLN A 290 -15.00 12.67 -2.76
N SER A 291 -15.91 11.74 -2.95
CA SER A 291 -16.19 11.16 -4.25
C SER A 291 -17.69 11.18 -4.52
N ASP A 292 -18.05 10.94 -5.77
CA ASP A 292 -19.46 10.75 -6.16
C ASP A 292 -19.81 9.25 -6.23
N CYS A 293 -18.91 8.36 -5.85
CA CYS A 293 -19.14 6.91 -5.81
C CYS A 293 -19.22 6.43 -4.36
N CYS A 294 -18.12 6.48 -3.62
CA CYS A 294 -17.98 5.59 -2.48
C CYS A 294 -17.79 6.31 -1.14
N SER A 295 -17.44 7.61 -1.16
CA SER A 295 -16.97 8.31 0.04
C SER A 295 -17.47 9.74 0.18
N SER A 296 -17.82 10.09 1.42
CA SER A 296 -17.84 11.46 1.92
C SER A 296 -17.04 11.57 3.21
N PHE A 297 -16.56 12.79 3.46
CA PHE A 297 -16.06 13.19 4.76
C PHE A 297 -17.21 13.58 5.68
N MET A 298 -17.47 12.75 6.68
CA MET A 298 -18.43 12.99 7.75
C MET A 298 -17.81 13.83 8.84
N ILE A 299 -18.64 14.65 9.49
CA ILE A 299 -18.24 15.34 10.73
C ILE A 299 -18.71 14.53 11.92
N SER A 300 -17.78 14.22 12.82
CA SER A 300 -18.09 13.45 14.03
C SER A 300 -19.11 14.18 14.92
N GLN A 301 -20.25 13.55 15.18
CA GLN A 301 -21.28 14.10 16.07
C GLN A 301 -21.27 13.50 17.49
N LEU A 302 -20.43 12.49 17.73
CA LEU A 302 -20.40 11.70 18.96
C LEU A 302 -18.95 11.42 19.39
N GLY A 303 -18.78 10.99 20.63
CA GLY A 303 -17.51 10.46 21.13
C GLY A 303 -16.46 11.53 21.50
N THR A 304 -15.23 11.07 21.69
CA THR A 304 -14.10 11.91 22.14
C THR A 304 -13.71 12.96 21.08
N TRP A 305 -13.95 12.64 19.81
CA TRP A 305 -13.51 13.42 18.65
C TRP A 305 -14.66 14.19 17.97
N GLU A 306 -15.71 14.57 18.72
CA GLU A 306 -16.80 15.39 18.19
C GLU A 306 -16.26 16.64 17.47
N GLY A 307 -16.65 16.83 16.20
CA GLY A 307 -16.19 17.89 15.32
C GLY A 307 -14.92 17.59 14.51
N ALA A 308 -14.32 16.41 14.65
CA ALA A 308 -13.32 15.87 13.73
C ALA A 308 -13.98 15.45 12.40
N ILE A 309 -13.17 15.16 11.38
CA ILE A 309 -13.62 14.77 10.05
C ILE A 309 -13.08 13.39 9.71
N TRP A 310 -13.90 12.51 9.14
CA TRP A 310 -13.50 11.15 8.77
C TRP A 310 -14.25 10.66 7.53
N GLY A 311 -13.61 9.83 6.71
CA GLY A 311 -14.22 9.24 5.52
C GLY A 311 -15.19 8.13 5.90
N ASN A 312 -16.45 8.19 5.47
CA ASN A 312 -17.40 7.10 5.70
C ASN A 312 -17.19 5.89 4.78
N HIS A 313 -16.27 5.99 3.83
CA HIS A 313 -15.85 4.87 3.01
C HIS A 313 -14.98 3.92 3.83
N ASN A 314 -15.62 2.92 4.45
CA ASN A 314 -14.95 1.82 5.14
C ASN A 314 -14.99 0.55 4.27
N SER A 315 -14.22 0.55 3.19
CA SER A 315 -14.23 -0.56 2.23
C SER A 315 -13.36 -1.74 2.67
N ARG A 316 -13.80 -2.94 2.29
CA ARG A 316 -13.11 -4.23 2.46
C ARG A 316 -11.71 -4.27 1.87
N ASP A 317 -11.44 -3.46 0.87
CA ASP A 317 -10.20 -3.43 0.10
C ASP A 317 -9.01 -3.01 0.99
N ASN A 318 -9.27 -2.08 1.91
CA ASN A 318 -8.27 -1.60 2.88
C ASN A 318 -8.33 -2.34 4.22
N PHE A 319 -9.29 -3.23 4.42
CA PHE A 319 -9.47 -3.90 5.70
C PHE A 319 -8.28 -4.82 6.04
N THR A 320 -7.73 -5.54 5.05
CA THR A 320 -6.59 -6.45 5.28
C THR A 320 -5.30 -5.68 5.53
N ASP A 321 -5.12 -4.50 4.95
CA ASP A 321 -4.05 -3.56 5.32
C ASP A 321 -4.16 -3.19 6.79
N TYR A 322 -5.29 -2.62 7.21
CA TYR A 322 -5.55 -2.24 8.60
C TYR A 322 -5.31 -3.40 9.58
N ALA A 323 -5.83 -4.58 9.26
CA ALA A 323 -5.67 -5.76 10.08
C ALA A 323 -4.20 -6.15 10.25
N LEU A 324 -3.37 -5.98 9.22
CA LEU A 324 -1.93 -6.25 9.31
C LEU A 324 -1.25 -5.34 10.37
N GLY A 325 -1.60 -4.05 10.40
CA GLY A 325 -1.14 -3.12 11.43
C GLY A 325 -1.62 -3.50 12.83
N PHE A 326 -2.88 -3.95 12.95
CA PHE A 326 -3.42 -4.39 14.24
C PHE A 326 -2.71 -5.65 14.75
N LEU A 327 -2.31 -6.57 13.86
CA LEU A 327 -1.49 -7.71 14.26
C LEU A 327 -0.07 -7.31 14.69
N ALA A 328 0.50 -6.25 14.11
CA ALA A 328 1.74 -5.68 14.60
C ALA A 328 1.58 -5.15 16.03
N ALA A 329 0.49 -4.44 16.31
CA ALA A 329 0.17 -3.96 17.65
C ALA A 329 -0.09 -5.11 18.64
N MET A 330 -0.77 -6.18 18.22
CA MET A 330 -0.98 -7.39 19.05
C MET A 330 0.34 -8.09 19.40
N GLU A 331 1.27 -8.21 18.45
CA GLU A 331 2.59 -8.75 18.73
C GLU A 331 3.40 -7.81 19.64
N ALA A 332 3.32 -6.50 19.43
CA ALA A 332 3.96 -5.51 20.29
C ALA A 332 3.42 -5.59 21.72
N GLU A 333 2.09 -5.60 21.93
CA GLU A 333 1.49 -5.72 23.26
C GLU A 333 1.91 -7.03 23.97
N ALA A 334 2.06 -8.12 23.22
CA ALA A 334 2.54 -9.40 23.75
C ALA A 334 4.05 -9.44 24.04
N THR A 335 4.82 -8.47 23.54
CA THR A 335 6.28 -8.41 23.70
C THR A 335 6.64 -7.92 25.10
N ALA A 336 7.42 -8.73 25.81
CA ALA A 336 7.88 -8.39 27.14
C ALA A 336 8.88 -7.23 27.12
N ASP A 337 8.89 -6.44 28.20
CA ASP A 337 9.87 -5.37 28.46
C ASP A 337 9.88 -4.24 27.41
N LEU A 338 8.78 -4.04 26.66
CA LEU A 338 8.62 -2.86 25.83
C LEU A 338 8.64 -1.57 26.67
N PRO A 339 9.18 -0.47 26.11
CA PRO A 339 9.04 0.86 26.70
C PRO A 339 7.58 1.21 26.98
N ALA A 340 7.32 1.90 28.09
CA ALA A 340 5.98 2.08 28.61
C ALA A 340 5.04 2.82 27.64
N ASP A 341 5.54 3.84 26.94
CA ASP A 341 4.74 4.60 25.97
C ASP A 341 4.39 3.74 24.75
N LEU A 342 5.35 2.95 24.24
CA LEU A 342 5.10 2.03 23.12
C LEU A 342 4.15 0.91 23.51
N ALA A 343 4.29 0.34 24.72
CA ALA A 343 3.38 -0.69 25.23
C ALA A 343 1.95 -0.15 25.38
N GLN A 344 1.79 1.10 25.82
CA GLN A 344 0.47 1.74 25.94
C GLN A 344 -0.14 2.00 24.56
N ALA A 345 0.62 2.55 23.62
CA ALA A 345 0.15 2.79 22.25
C ALA A 345 -0.27 1.47 21.58
N ALA A 346 0.53 0.41 21.74
CA ALA A 346 0.18 -0.93 21.25
C ALA A 346 -1.10 -1.45 21.90
N HIS A 347 -1.26 -1.33 23.22
CA HIS A 347 -2.50 -1.72 23.92
C HIS A 347 -3.74 -1.00 23.37
N ASP A 348 -3.65 0.32 23.18
CA ASP A 348 -4.78 1.11 22.68
C ASP A 348 -5.16 0.72 21.24
N ALA A 349 -4.17 0.42 20.40
CA ALA A 349 -4.38 -0.13 19.05
C ALA A 349 -4.99 -1.55 19.08
N VAL A 350 -4.59 -2.42 20.01
CA VAL A 350 -5.18 -3.75 20.19
C VAL A 350 -6.64 -3.66 20.63
N GLU A 351 -6.97 -2.75 21.55
CA GLU A 351 -8.35 -2.54 21.97
C GLU A 351 -9.21 -2.02 20.81
N ALA A 352 -8.66 -1.17 19.94
CA ALA A 352 -9.32 -0.76 18.69
C ALA A 352 -9.49 -1.94 17.71
N ALA A 353 -8.48 -2.80 17.58
CA ALA A 353 -8.53 -4.01 16.77
C ALA A 353 -9.67 -4.94 17.20
N HIS A 354 -9.74 -5.25 18.50
CA HIS A 354 -10.78 -6.10 19.08
C HIS A 354 -12.17 -5.56 18.81
N ARG A 355 -12.40 -4.25 19.02
CA ARG A 355 -13.71 -3.62 18.74
C ARG A 355 -14.06 -3.68 17.26
N THR A 356 -13.08 -3.47 16.38
CA THR A 356 -13.26 -3.56 14.93
C THR A 356 -13.63 -4.98 14.51
N GLY A 357 -12.85 -5.98 14.92
CA GLY A 357 -13.13 -7.40 14.63
C GLY A 357 -14.48 -7.85 15.19
N ASP A 358 -14.78 -7.50 16.44
CA ASP A 358 -16.06 -7.82 17.10
C ASP A 358 -17.24 -7.19 16.35
N SER A 359 -17.11 -5.93 15.90
CA SER A 359 -18.14 -5.23 15.13
C SER A 359 -18.41 -5.93 13.80
N ILE A 360 -17.37 -6.27 13.05
CA ILE A 360 -17.50 -6.94 11.75
C ILE A 360 -18.14 -8.32 11.92
N VAL A 361 -17.68 -9.12 12.88
CA VAL A 361 -18.22 -10.46 13.18
C VAL A 361 -19.68 -10.36 13.62
N ALA A 362 -20.03 -9.39 14.47
CA ALA A 362 -21.41 -9.17 14.94
C ALA A 362 -22.37 -8.74 13.82
N ASN A 363 -21.85 -8.16 12.74
CA ASN A 363 -22.60 -7.74 11.56
C ASN A 363 -22.50 -8.72 10.38
N ASP A 364 -22.26 -10.00 10.68
CA ASP A 364 -22.16 -11.10 9.71
C ASP A 364 -21.08 -10.84 8.63
N ASN A 365 -19.90 -10.40 9.05
CA ASN A 365 -18.75 -10.05 8.20
C ASN A 365 -19.02 -8.88 7.25
N ARG A 366 -19.55 -7.80 7.82
CA ARG A 366 -19.73 -6.52 7.12
C ARG A 366 -19.08 -5.39 7.90
N LEU A 367 -18.30 -4.60 7.18
CA LEU A 367 -17.83 -3.30 7.62
C LEU A 367 -19.02 -2.34 7.59
N MET A 368 -19.25 -1.71 8.73
CA MET A 368 -20.34 -0.76 8.91
C MET A 368 -19.81 0.67 8.76
N THR A 369 -20.71 1.61 8.52
CA THR A 369 -20.42 3.05 8.45
C THR A 369 -21.65 3.89 8.81
N VAL A 370 -21.48 5.21 8.82
CA VAL A 370 -22.56 6.20 8.80
C VAL A 370 -22.61 6.80 7.39
N ASP A 371 -23.71 6.55 6.67
CA ASP A 371 -23.90 7.15 5.35
C ASP A 371 -24.56 8.53 5.42
N GLU A 372 -24.67 9.17 4.27
CA GLU A 372 -25.26 10.51 4.11
C GLU A 372 -26.79 10.49 4.19
N TRP A 373 -27.42 9.32 4.21
CA TRP A 373 -28.85 9.15 3.97
C TRP A 373 -29.65 8.79 5.22
N HIS A 374 -28.95 8.41 6.28
CA HIS A 374 -29.51 8.07 7.58
C HIS A 374 -28.99 9.02 8.66
N ASP A 375 -29.65 9.04 9.83
CA ASP A 375 -29.16 9.82 10.97
C ASP A 375 -27.83 9.26 11.48
N TYR A 376 -27.03 10.11 12.13
CA TYR A 376 -25.67 9.75 12.53
C TYR A 376 -25.58 8.52 13.46
N ASP A 377 -26.66 8.19 14.18
CA ASP A 377 -26.77 7.02 15.06
C ASP A 377 -27.09 5.70 14.30
N THR A 378 -27.46 5.76 13.02
CA THR A 378 -27.81 4.59 12.23
C THR A 378 -26.59 4.09 11.46
N LEU A 379 -26.17 2.88 11.79
CA LEU A 379 -25.12 2.18 11.06
C LEU A 379 -25.69 1.44 9.84
N THR A 380 -25.07 1.65 8.70
CA THR A 380 -25.34 0.92 7.45
C THR A 380 -24.08 0.22 6.97
N VAL A 381 -24.21 -0.65 5.97
CA VAL A 381 -23.05 -1.32 5.38
C VAL A 381 -22.31 -0.30 4.53
N ALA A 382 -20.99 -0.23 4.66
CA ALA A 382 -20.20 0.73 3.89
C ALA A 382 -20.39 0.56 2.37
N GLY A 383 -20.51 1.67 1.65
CA GLY A 383 -20.76 1.66 0.20
C GLY A 383 -22.12 1.07 -0.23
N ALA A 384 -23.07 0.83 0.68
CA ALA A 384 -24.39 0.32 0.30
C ALA A 384 -25.24 1.37 -0.44
N MET A 385 -24.96 2.65 -0.20
CA MET A 385 -25.53 3.77 -0.92
C MET A 385 -24.45 4.84 -1.05
N ASN A 386 -24.32 5.34 -2.27
CA ASN A 386 -23.34 6.33 -2.63
C ASN A 386 -23.78 7.72 -2.13
N PRO A 387 -22.88 8.70 -1.96
CA PRO A 387 -23.24 10.05 -1.53
C PRO A 387 -24.25 10.76 -2.45
N ASP A 388 -24.39 10.31 -3.69
CA ASP A 388 -25.32 10.80 -4.71
C ASP A 388 -26.72 10.11 -4.67
N GLY A 389 -26.86 9.04 -3.87
CA GLY A 389 -28.07 8.25 -3.67
C GLY A 389 -28.22 7.08 -4.64
N GLU A 390 -27.22 6.85 -5.49
CA GLU A 390 -27.11 5.64 -6.29
C GLU A 390 -26.70 4.45 -5.41
N VAL A 391 -27.06 3.25 -5.85
CA VAL A 391 -26.69 2.02 -5.18
C VAL A 391 -25.73 1.31 -6.12
N GLU A 392 -24.51 1.11 -5.64
CA GLU A 392 -23.53 0.32 -6.39
C GLU A 392 -24.00 -1.12 -6.56
N TRP A 393 -23.49 -1.75 -7.61
CA TRP A 393 -23.78 -3.14 -7.90
C TRP A 393 -23.23 -4.08 -6.79
N GLN A 394 -22.22 -3.62 -6.04
CA GLN A 394 -21.71 -4.21 -4.81
C GLN A 394 -21.67 -3.15 -3.73
N ASP A 395 -22.08 -3.49 -2.51
CA ASP A 395 -21.64 -2.71 -1.37
C ASP A 395 -20.15 -2.99 -1.11
N LEU A 396 -19.46 -2.01 -0.55
CA LEU A 396 -18.01 -2.04 -0.36
C LEU A 396 -17.63 -2.59 1.02
N GLY A 397 -18.58 -2.64 1.95
CA GLY A 397 -18.37 -3.10 3.32
C GLY A 397 -18.50 -4.61 3.51
N SER A 398 -19.24 -5.32 2.65
CA SER A 398 -19.38 -6.77 2.74
C SER A 398 -18.08 -7.44 2.29
N LEU A 399 -17.45 -8.18 3.21
CA LEU A 399 -16.21 -8.90 2.91
C LEU A 399 -16.45 -9.89 1.77
N SER A 400 -15.55 -9.87 0.77
CA SER A 400 -15.73 -10.54 -0.52
C SER A 400 -15.06 -11.91 -0.60
N ALA A 401 -14.11 -12.20 0.29
CA ALA A 401 -13.41 -13.49 0.36
C ALA A 401 -13.34 -14.06 1.79
N CYS A 402 -13.19 -15.38 1.87
CA CYS A 402 -13.13 -16.08 3.16
C CYS A 402 -11.91 -15.69 4.00
N GLN A 403 -10.79 -15.38 3.35
CA GLN A 403 -9.58 -14.87 3.98
C GLN A 403 -9.89 -13.64 4.82
N MET A 404 -10.57 -12.64 4.24
CA MET A 404 -10.97 -11.41 4.93
C MET A 404 -11.92 -11.70 6.11
N ALA A 405 -12.92 -12.58 5.92
CA ALA A 405 -13.84 -12.94 7.01
C ALA A 405 -13.11 -13.60 8.20
N TYR A 406 -12.13 -14.47 7.94
CA TYR A 406 -11.31 -15.04 8.99
C TYR A 406 -10.34 -14.02 9.60
N VAL A 407 -9.85 -13.03 8.84
CA VAL A 407 -9.05 -11.93 9.38
C VAL A 407 -9.86 -11.14 10.41
N ALA A 408 -11.13 -10.81 10.11
CA ALA A 408 -12.01 -10.15 11.08
C ALA A 408 -12.18 -10.96 12.37
N GLN A 409 -12.34 -12.28 12.25
CA GLN A 409 -12.35 -13.17 13.41
C GLN A 409 -11.00 -13.21 14.13
N ALA A 410 -9.87 -13.17 13.42
CA ALA A 410 -8.53 -13.21 14.00
C ALA A 410 -8.22 -11.98 14.86
N ILE A 411 -8.64 -10.79 14.42
CA ILE A 411 -8.46 -9.54 15.18
C ILE A 411 -9.58 -9.26 16.19
N SER A 412 -10.64 -10.09 16.23
CA SER A 412 -11.72 -9.99 17.23
C SER A 412 -11.26 -10.43 18.62
N THR A 413 -12.02 -10.08 19.65
CA THR A 413 -11.74 -10.50 21.04
C THR A 413 -11.68 -12.03 21.19
N ASP A 414 -12.51 -12.76 20.44
CA ASP A 414 -12.56 -14.22 20.49
C ASP A 414 -11.36 -14.87 19.79
N GLY A 415 -10.68 -14.13 18.91
CA GLY A 415 -9.59 -14.63 18.06
C GLY A 415 -10.03 -15.71 17.07
N LEU A 416 -9.06 -16.25 16.33
CA LEU A 416 -9.23 -17.37 15.42
C LEU A 416 -8.41 -18.56 15.93
N SER A 417 -8.96 -19.77 15.83
CA SER A 417 -8.23 -21.00 16.19
C SER A 417 -8.65 -22.16 15.31
N TRP A 418 -7.81 -23.18 15.24
CA TRP A 418 -8.13 -24.40 14.52
C TRP A 418 -8.97 -25.40 15.36
N PRO A 419 -10.03 -26.02 14.80
CA PRO A 419 -10.55 -25.84 13.44
C PRO A 419 -11.29 -24.52 13.26
N VAL A 420 -11.16 -23.91 12.08
CA VAL A 420 -11.80 -22.63 11.79
C VAL A 420 -13.33 -22.72 11.86
N PRO A 421 -14.01 -21.67 12.37
CA PRO A 421 -15.47 -21.64 12.45
C PRO A 421 -16.09 -21.51 11.06
N GLN A 422 -17.39 -21.81 10.93
CA GLN A 422 -18.13 -21.42 9.74
C GLN A 422 -18.53 -19.96 9.84
N LEU A 423 -18.22 -19.18 8.81
CA LEU A 423 -18.48 -17.74 8.78
C LEU A 423 -19.33 -17.36 7.54
N PRO A 424 -20.27 -16.42 7.66
CA PRO A 424 -21.01 -15.91 6.51
C PRO A 424 -20.09 -15.08 5.60
N LEU A 425 -20.31 -15.16 4.29
CA LEU A 425 -19.63 -14.33 3.29
C LEU A 425 -20.67 -13.61 2.43
N PRO A 426 -21.20 -12.47 2.91
CA PRO A 426 -22.28 -11.77 2.24
C PRO A 426 -21.84 -11.09 0.94
N GLY A 427 -20.57 -10.69 0.83
CA GLY A 427 -19.98 -10.01 -0.33
C GLY A 427 -19.40 -10.96 -1.37
N ALA A 428 -19.65 -12.27 -1.28
CA ALA A 428 -19.08 -13.26 -2.18
C ALA A 428 -19.37 -12.91 -3.65
N ILE A 429 -18.32 -12.79 -4.47
CA ILE A 429 -18.39 -12.27 -5.84
C ILE A 429 -19.42 -13.03 -6.69
N GLU A 430 -19.51 -14.36 -6.54
CA GLU A 430 -20.48 -15.17 -7.28
C GLU A 430 -21.94 -14.86 -6.91
N THR A 431 -22.18 -14.45 -5.65
CA THR A 431 -23.51 -14.10 -5.16
C THR A 431 -23.93 -12.78 -5.79
N THR A 432 -23.02 -11.80 -5.81
CA THR A 432 -23.28 -10.50 -6.41
C THR A 432 -23.45 -10.58 -7.92
N ALA A 433 -22.58 -11.31 -8.62
CA ALA A 433 -22.69 -11.44 -10.06
C ALA A 433 -23.97 -12.20 -10.47
N LEU A 434 -24.41 -13.19 -9.67
CA LEU A 434 -25.72 -13.80 -9.85
C LEU A 434 -26.85 -12.79 -9.63
N GLN A 435 -26.81 -11.98 -8.58
CA GLN A 435 -27.82 -10.93 -8.35
C GLN A 435 -27.89 -9.97 -9.55
N TYR A 436 -26.74 -9.45 -9.99
CA TYR A 436 -26.65 -8.54 -11.14
C TYR A 436 -27.25 -9.13 -12.43
N VAL A 437 -26.90 -10.38 -12.78
CA VAL A 437 -27.45 -11.04 -13.97
C VAL A 437 -28.98 -11.20 -13.88
N PHE A 438 -29.49 -11.46 -12.68
CA PHE A 438 -30.91 -11.63 -12.43
C PHE A 438 -31.67 -10.29 -12.43
N ASP A 439 -31.07 -9.24 -11.91
CA ASP A 439 -31.61 -7.87 -11.96
C ASP A 439 -31.67 -7.35 -13.40
N LEU A 440 -30.65 -7.64 -14.22
CA LEU A 440 -30.62 -7.28 -15.65
C LEU A 440 -31.79 -7.88 -16.44
N ILE A 441 -32.26 -9.07 -16.05
CA ILE A 441 -33.43 -9.72 -16.67
C ILE A 441 -34.75 -9.44 -15.94
N GLY A 442 -34.73 -8.56 -14.93
CA GLY A 442 -35.90 -8.14 -14.16
C GLY A 442 -36.49 -9.25 -13.26
N VAL A 443 -35.65 -10.19 -12.82
CA VAL A 443 -36.05 -11.28 -11.94
C VAL A 443 -35.37 -11.07 -10.59
N PRO A 444 -36.08 -10.67 -9.52
CA PRO A 444 -35.46 -10.51 -8.22
C PRO A 444 -35.00 -11.88 -7.70
N LEU A 445 -33.70 -12.00 -7.42
CA LEU A 445 -33.10 -13.18 -6.83
C LEU A 445 -32.50 -12.82 -5.47
N THR A 446 -33.01 -13.43 -4.40
CA THR A 446 -32.30 -13.46 -3.13
C THR A 446 -31.26 -14.58 -3.21
N ALA A 447 -30.03 -14.24 -3.61
CA ALA A 447 -28.95 -15.20 -3.64
C ALA A 447 -28.60 -15.64 -2.20
N PRO A 448 -28.27 -16.94 -1.98
CA PRO A 448 -27.95 -17.43 -0.65
C PRO A 448 -26.64 -16.82 -0.15
N VAL A 449 -26.55 -16.51 1.14
CA VAL A 449 -25.29 -16.10 1.77
C VAL A 449 -24.36 -17.32 1.80
N ILE A 450 -23.20 -17.18 1.17
CA ILE A 450 -22.17 -18.21 1.14
C ILE A 450 -21.57 -18.38 2.54
N GLN A 451 -21.12 -19.58 2.85
CA GLN A 451 -20.51 -19.91 4.13
C GLN A 451 -19.08 -20.34 3.88
N CYS A 452 -18.14 -19.60 4.46
CA CYS A 452 -16.75 -20.02 4.58
C CYS A 452 -16.67 -21.19 5.53
N LYS A 453 -15.96 -22.24 5.11
CA LYS A 453 -15.78 -23.49 5.84
C LYS A 453 -14.30 -23.80 6.03
N THR A 454 -13.46 -23.32 5.13
CA THR A 454 -12.01 -23.44 5.19
C THR A 454 -11.35 -22.14 4.79
N VAL A 455 -10.10 -21.93 5.22
CA VAL A 455 -9.29 -20.78 4.78
C VAL A 455 -8.94 -20.82 3.29
N ASP A 456 -9.10 -21.98 2.63
CA ASP A 456 -8.82 -22.15 1.20
C ASP A 456 -10.04 -21.91 0.31
N ASP A 457 -11.24 -21.74 0.89
CA ASP A 457 -12.47 -21.51 0.14
C ASP A 457 -12.31 -20.25 -0.73
N ALA A 458 -12.52 -20.42 -2.03
CA ALA A 458 -12.45 -19.38 -3.06
C ALA A 458 -13.86 -19.19 -3.66
N PHE A 459 -14.01 -19.35 -4.99
CA PHE A 459 -15.26 -19.07 -5.69
C PHE A 459 -16.07 -20.34 -6.01
N ILE A 460 -17.41 -20.24 -5.95
CA ILE A 460 -18.36 -21.25 -6.43
C ILE A 460 -18.17 -22.61 -5.71
N GLY A 461 -17.74 -22.56 -4.45
CA GLY A 461 -17.49 -23.75 -3.63
C GLY A 461 -16.25 -24.55 -4.02
N LEU A 462 -15.35 -23.96 -4.79
CA LEU A 462 -13.99 -24.46 -5.05
C LEU A 462 -13.02 -23.83 -4.04
N GLY A 463 -11.95 -24.54 -3.70
CA GLY A 463 -10.78 -23.94 -3.07
C GLY A 463 -9.84 -23.31 -4.09
N TRP A 464 -8.88 -22.50 -3.66
CA TRP A 464 -7.86 -21.93 -4.56
C TRP A 464 -7.03 -23.02 -5.26
N GLY A 465 -6.71 -24.10 -4.55
CA GLY A 465 -6.04 -25.26 -5.15
C GLY A 465 -6.87 -25.95 -6.24
N ASP A 466 -8.20 -26.00 -6.07
CA ASP A 466 -9.10 -26.54 -7.09
C ASP A 466 -9.10 -25.65 -8.35
N ILE A 467 -9.09 -24.32 -8.18
CA ILE A 467 -9.02 -23.36 -9.30
C ILE A 467 -7.71 -23.52 -10.08
N LEU A 468 -6.57 -23.65 -9.39
CA LEU A 468 -5.28 -23.91 -10.06
C LEU A 468 -5.31 -25.19 -10.89
N SER A 469 -5.95 -26.24 -10.39
CA SER A 469 -6.09 -27.52 -11.08
C SER A 469 -7.23 -27.57 -12.12
N LEU A 470 -7.93 -26.46 -12.34
CA LEU A 470 -9.11 -26.43 -13.19
C LEU A 470 -8.74 -26.65 -14.66
N GLU A 471 -9.22 -27.75 -15.23
CA GLU A 471 -9.12 -28.05 -16.65
C GLU A 471 -10.45 -27.85 -17.38
N VAL A 472 -10.40 -27.20 -18.54
CA VAL A 472 -11.52 -27.04 -19.46
C VAL A 472 -11.22 -27.80 -20.75
N PHE A 473 -12.00 -28.87 -20.98
CA PHE A 473 -11.74 -29.81 -22.09
C PHE A 473 -10.37 -30.51 -22.04
N GLY A 474 -9.80 -30.66 -20.83
CA GLY A 474 -8.48 -31.27 -20.63
C GLY A 474 -7.31 -30.32 -20.90
N VAL A 475 -7.59 -29.02 -20.96
CA VAL A 475 -6.59 -27.95 -21.09
C VAL A 475 -6.69 -27.10 -19.81
N PRO A 476 -5.57 -26.77 -19.15
CA PRO A 476 -5.57 -25.82 -18.05
C PRO A 476 -6.32 -24.52 -18.40
N TRP A 477 -7.09 -23.97 -17.45
CA TRP A 477 -7.92 -22.80 -17.73
C TRP A 477 -7.08 -21.58 -18.14
N TYR A 478 -5.87 -21.44 -17.60
CA TYR A 478 -4.98 -20.32 -17.88
C TYR A 478 -4.36 -20.38 -19.29
N ASP A 479 -4.08 -21.56 -19.82
CA ASP A 479 -3.68 -21.72 -21.23
C ASP A 479 -4.81 -21.24 -22.19
N LEU A 480 -6.08 -21.43 -21.79
CA LEU A 480 -7.21 -20.90 -22.56
C LEU A 480 -7.36 -19.39 -22.38
N ALA A 481 -7.07 -18.88 -21.19
CA ALA A 481 -7.08 -17.46 -20.88
C ALA A 481 -6.06 -16.70 -21.75
N GLU A 482 -4.86 -17.25 -21.91
CA GLU A 482 -3.81 -16.73 -22.80
C GLU A 482 -4.33 -16.60 -24.25
N VAL A 483 -4.91 -17.68 -24.80
CA VAL A 483 -5.48 -17.67 -26.16
C VAL A 483 -6.60 -16.62 -26.30
N VAL A 484 -7.44 -16.47 -25.28
CA VAL A 484 -8.50 -15.45 -25.28
C VAL A 484 -7.90 -14.04 -25.26
N GLY A 485 -6.89 -13.80 -24.42
CA GLY A 485 -6.20 -12.52 -24.34
C GLY A 485 -5.61 -12.07 -25.66
N LEU A 486 -5.03 -13.00 -26.42
CA LEU A 486 -4.50 -12.72 -27.77
C LEU A 486 -5.60 -12.45 -28.81
N LEU A 487 -6.83 -12.96 -28.61
CA LEU A 487 -7.95 -12.76 -29.54
C LEU A 487 -8.75 -11.48 -29.26
N VAL A 488 -8.79 -11.01 -28.00
CA VAL A 488 -9.53 -9.82 -27.56
C VAL A 488 -8.69 -8.95 -26.61
N PRO A 489 -7.55 -8.41 -27.08
CA PRO A 489 -6.54 -7.79 -26.21
C PRO A 489 -7.05 -6.57 -25.43
N GLY A 490 -7.93 -5.75 -26.00
CA GLY A 490 -8.49 -4.60 -25.29
C GLY A 490 -9.36 -4.98 -24.08
N VAL A 491 -10.23 -5.99 -24.22
CA VAL A 491 -11.04 -6.50 -23.10
C VAL A 491 -10.16 -7.19 -22.06
N TRP A 492 -9.12 -7.88 -22.53
CA TRP A 492 -8.19 -8.59 -21.66
C TRP A 492 -7.33 -7.65 -20.82
N ALA A 493 -6.90 -6.53 -21.39
CA ALA A 493 -6.15 -5.50 -20.67
C ALA A 493 -6.97 -4.93 -19.49
N ASP A 494 -8.25 -4.61 -19.70
CA ASP A 494 -9.15 -4.17 -18.62
C ASP A 494 -9.28 -5.26 -17.54
N LEU A 495 -9.48 -6.51 -17.99
CA LEU A 495 -9.70 -7.64 -17.10
C LEU A 495 -8.50 -7.90 -16.20
N LEU A 496 -7.30 -7.96 -16.78
CA LEU A 496 -6.07 -8.20 -16.04
C LEU A 496 -5.78 -7.03 -15.09
N GLY A 497 -5.90 -5.78 -15.55
CA GLY A 497 -5.65 -4.60 -14.72
C GLY A 497 -6.53 -4.59 -13.46
N GLY A 498 -7.85 -4.70 -13.61
CA GLY A 498 -8.75 -4.70 -12.45
C GLY A 498 -8.57 -5.93 -11.54
N MET A 499 -8.44 -7.12 -12.12
CA MET A 499 -8.30 -8.35 -11.32
C MET A 499 -7.00 -8.38 -10.52
N MET A 500 -5.91 -7.82 -11.05
CA MET A 500 -4.62 -7.80 -10.36
C MET A 500 -4.67 -6.96 -9.09
N ASP A 501 -5.36 -5.83 -9.13
CA ASP A 501 -5.56 -4.95 -7.98
C ASP A 501 -6.40 -5.66 -6.89
N ASP A 502 -7.60 -6.12 -7.27
CA ASP A 502 -8.50 -6.86 -6.36
C ASP A 502 -7.84 -8.11 -5.76
N PHE A 503 -7.00 -8.81 -6.53
CA PHE A 503 -6.36 -10.04 -6.08
C PHE A 503 -5.33 -9.80 -4.98
N GLN A 504 -4.60 -8.67 -5.03
CA GLN A 504 -3.60 -8.34 -4.00
C GLN A 504 -4.24 -8.20 -2.61
N GLU A 505 -5.47 -7.71 -2.53
CA GLU A 505 -6.20 -7.54 -1.27
C GLU A 505 -6.58 -8.89 -0.66
N LEU A 506 -6.98 -9.84 -1.51
CA LEU A 506 -7.29 -11.21 -1.11
C LEU A 506 -6.01 -11.92 -0.63
N GLU A 507 -4.90 -11.75 -1.36
CA GLU A 507 -3.59 -12.31 -1.00
C GLU A 507 -3.12 -11.76 0.35
N LEU A 508 -3.28 -10.44 0.57
CA LEU A 508 -2.96 -9.80 1.83
C LEU A 508 -3.76 -10.40 2.99
N GLY A 509 -5.02 -10.77 2.79
CA GLY A 509 -5.80 -11.52 3.77
C GLY A 509 -5.14 -12.85 4.18
N SER A 510 -4.55 -13.58 3.23
CA SER A 510 -3.80 -14.81 3.51
C SER A 510 -2.47 -14.59 4.21
N VAL A 511 -1.78 -13.48 3.89
CA VAL A 511 -0.57 -13.02 4.59
C VAL A 511 -0.90 -12.73 6.06
N VAL A 512 -1.94 -11.94 6.31
CA VAL A 512 -2.41 -11.59 7.66
C VAL A 512 -2.75 -12.84 8.48
N LEU A 513 -3.49 -13.79 7.89
CA LEU A 513 -3.84 -15.05 8.58
C LEU A 513 -2.62 -15.92 8.86
N SER A 514 -1.68 -16.01 7.93
CA SER A 514 -0.44 -16.77 8.12
C SER A 514 0.43 -16.15 9.21
N TYR A 515 0.50 -14.83 9.26
CA TYR A 515 1.17 -14.10 10.31
C TYR A 515 0.50 -14.33 11.68
N TYR A 516 -0.82 -14.13 11.77
CA TYR A 516 -1.60 -14.39 12.98
C TYR A 516 -1.38 -15.80 13.54
N ALA A 517 -1.44 -16.81 12.66
CA ALA A 517 -1.29 -18.21 13.06
C ALA A 517 0.13 -18.51 13.57
N ARG A 518 1.16 -17.92 12.95
CA ARG A 518 2.56 -18.02 13.41
C ARG A 518 2.74 -17.35 14.77
N PHE A 519 2.26 -16.10 14.91
CA PHE A 519 2.36 -15.31 16.14
C PHE A 519 1.64 -15.98 17.33
N THR A 520 0.41 -16.47 17.12
CA THR A 520 -0.38 -17.17 18.17
C THR A 520 0.11 -18.59 18.44
N GLY A 521 0.99 -19.13 17.59
CA GLY A 521 1.55 -20.47 17.73
C GLY A 521 0.59 -21.60 17.34
N ASP A 522 -0.52 -21.33 16.65
CA ASP A 522 -1.42 -22.36 16.14
C ASP A 522 -0.86 -23.01 14.86
N GLN A 523 -0.11 -24.09 15.06
CA GLN A 523 0.57 -24.81 13.97
C GLN A 523 -0.40 -25.38 12.91
N GLN A 524 -1.62 -25.78 13.30
CA GLN A 524 -2.58 -26.36 12.35
C GLN A 524 -3.20 -25.26 11.50
N LEU A 525 -3.55 -24.14 12.11
CA LEU A 525 -3.98 -22.95 11.38
C LEU A 525 -2.86 -22.46 10.46
N PHE A 526 -1.62 -22.37 10.95
CA PHE A 526 -0.46 -21.91 10.17
C PHE A 526 -0.22 -22.80 8.94
N THR A 527 -0.29 -24.11 9.11
CA THR A 527 -0.18 -25.06 7.98
C THR A 527 -1.28 -24.83 6.94
N ALA A 528 -2.52 -24.59 7.38
CA ALA A 528 -3.65 -24.37 6.48
C ALA A 528 -3.54 -23.04 5.73
N THR A 529 -3.21 -21.95 6.44
CA THR A 529 -3.10 -20.61 5.86
C THR A 529 -1.87 -20.51 4.95
N ARG A 530 -0.73 -21.10 5.33
CA ARG A 530 0.48 -21.17 4.50
C ARG A 530 0.23 -21.93 3.19
N ARG A 531 -0.55 -23.01 3.23
CA ARG A 531 -0.98 -23.73 2.01
C ARG A 531 -1.87 -22.86 1.12
N ASN A 532 -2.83 -22.16 1.72
CA ASN A 532 -3.69 -21.24 0.98
C ASN A 532 -2.88 -20.09 0.35
N LEU A 533 -1.95 -19.49 1.11
CA LEU A 533 -1.05 -18.47 0.60
C LEU A 533 -0.22 -18.96 -0.59
N ARG A 534 0.32 -20.19 -0.55
CA ARG A 534 0.97 -20.78 -1.74
C ARG A 534 0.02 -20.79 -2.94
N ASN A 535 -1.21 -21.26 -2.77
CA ASN A 535 -2.15 -21.36 -3.89
C ASN A 535 -2.44 -19.97 -4.49
N MET A 536 -2.51 -18.94 -3.65
CA MET A 536 -2.72 -17.56 -4.12
C MET A 536 -1.49 -17.00 -4.84
N ILE A 537 -0.31 -17.23 -4.29
CA ILE A 537 0.96 -16.85 -4.91
C ILE A 537 1.15 -17.53 -6.28
N GLU A 538 0.77 -18.80 -6.42
CA GLU A 538 0.80 -19.49 -7.72
C GLU A 538 -0.25 -18.94 -8.70
N MET A 539 -1.41 -18.46 -8.20
CA MET A 539 -2.37 -17.73 -9.01
C MET A 539 -1.77 -16.41 -9.51
N GLN A 540 -1.09 -15.65 -8.64
CA GLN A 540 -0.42 -14.39 -8.98
C GLN A 540 0.61 -14.57 -10.11
N LYS A 541 1.42 -15.63 -10.04
CA LYS A 541 2.34 -16.05 -11.12
C LYS A 541 1.63 -16.23 -12.45
N ILE A 542 0.49 -16.94 -12.43
CA ILE A 542 -0.32 -17.16 -13.63
C ILE A 542 -0.83 -15.81 -14.18
N LEU A 543 -1.31 -14.91 -13.32
CA LEU A 543 -1.79 -13.59 -13.74
C LEU A 543 -0.68 -12.74 -14.37
N ALA A 544 0.49 -12.67 -13.73
CA ALA A 544 1.66 -11.98 -14.27
C ALA A 544 2.11 -12.60 -15.61
N HIS A 545 2.10 -13.93 -15.72
CA HIS A 545 2.43 -14.62 -16.97
C HIS A 545 1.49 -14.23 -18.11
N LEU A 546 0.19 -14.14 -17.85
CA LEU A 546 -0.80 -13.71 -18.85
C LEU A 546 -0.56 -12.28 -19.35
N VAL A 547 -0.08 -11.38 -18.48
CA VAL A 547 0.36 -10.03 -18.89
C VAL A 547 1.59 -10.12 -19.79
N TYR A 548 2.61 -10.89 -19.40
CA TYR A 548 3.82 -11.00 -20.21
C TYR A 548 3.57 -11.59 -21.59
N GLU A 549 2.70 -12.59 -21.72
CA GLU A 549 2.34 -13.14 -23.02
C GLU A 549 1.57 -12.12 -23.89
N LEU A 550 0.69 -11.32 -23.28
CA LEU A 550 0.04 -10.20 -23.97
C LEU A 550 1.06 -9.16 -24.46
N ALA A 551 2.03 -8.81 -23.62
CA ALA A 551 3.07 -7.82 -23.92
C ALA A 551 4.08 -8.32 -24.98
N ARG A 552 4.37 -9.62 -24.99
CA ARG A 552 5.31 -10.26 -25.95
C ARG A 552 4.74 -10.37 -27.35
N ASP A 553 3.41 -10.44 -27.52
CA ASP A 553 2.78 -10.46 -28.85
C ASP A 553 2.66 -9.02 -29.41
N PRO A 554 3.38 -8.66 -30.48
CA PRO A 554 3.41 -7.28 -30.97
C PRO A 554 2.07 -6.80 -31.54
N PHE A 555 1.21 -7.71 -31.98
CA PHE A 555 -0.10 -7.35 -32.51
C PHE A 555 -1.11 -7.12 -31.38
N ALA A 556 -1.12 -8.00 -30.39
CA ALA A 556 -2.00 -7.90 -29.23
C ALA A 556 -1.65 -6.65 -28.40
N ALA A 557 -0.36 -6.42 -28.14
CA ALA A 557 0.12 -5.23 -27.43
C ALA A 557 -0.29 -3.93 -28.15
N ALA A 558 -0.03 -3.82 -29.46
CA ALA A 558 -0.40 -2.65 -30.24
C ALA A 558 -1.92 -2.44 -30.33
N ALA A 559 -2.70 -3.52 -30.33
CA ALA A 559 -4.16 -3.44 -30.32
C ALA A 559 -4.71 -2.97 -28.97
N ALA A 560 -4.16 -3.45 -27.85
CA ALA A 560 -4.51 -2.98 -26.52
C ALA A 560 -4.20 -1.48 -26.37
N ASP A 561 -2.99 -1.04 -26.72
CA ASP A 561 -2.61 0.38 -26.65
C ASP A 561 -3.48 1.26 -27.57
N ALA A 562 -3.84 0.78 -28.76
CA ALA A 562 -4.69 1.54 -29.68
C ALA A 562 -6.14 1.70 -29.16
N GLU A 563 -6.62 0.73 -28.38
CA GLU A 563 -7.99 0.74 -27.82
C GLU A 563 -8.06 1.48 -26.48
N LYS A 564 -7.02 1.33 -25.64
CA LYS A 564 -7.01 1.76 -24.24
C LYS A 564 -6.15 2.99 -23.96
N GLY A 565 -5.22 3.29 -24.84
CA GLY A 565 -4.28 4.40 -24.69
C GLY A 565 -2.85 3.92 -24.79
N ALA A 566 -1.98 4.75 -25.36
CA ALA A 566 -0.56 4.46 -25.42
C ALA A 566 0.00 4.30 -24.00
N GLY A 567 0.76 3.23 -23.75
CA GLY A 567 1.36 2.94 -22.44
C GLY A 567 0.57 1.94 -21.60
N THR A 568 -0.60 1.48 -22.05
CA THR A 568 -1.42 0.49 -21.33
C THR A 568 -0.61 -0.79 -21.05
N ILE A 569 0.08 -1.31 -22.06
CA ILE A 569 0.88 -2.54 -21.90
C ILE A 569 2.07 -2.33 -20.98
N ALA A 570 2.72 -1.16 -21.04
CA ALA A 570 3.82 -0.83 -20.15
C ALA A 570 3.35 -0.78 -18.68
N GLY A 571 2.20 -0.13 -18.43
CA GLY A 571 1.58 -0.09 -17.11
C GLY A 571 1.23 -1.49 -16.58
N LEU A 572 0.57 -2.32 -17.39
CA LEU A 572 0.28 -3.70 -17.00
C LEU A 572 1.54 -4.51 -16.68
N THR A 573 2.59 -4.33 -17.48
CA THR A 573 3.88 -5.01 -17.27
C THR A 573 4.53 -4.59 -15.95
N ALA A 574 4.53 -3.29 -15.65
CA ALA A 574 5.04 -2.77 -14.37
C ALA A 574 4.23 -3.31 -13.19
N SER A 575 2.90 -3.35 -13.28
CA SER A 575 2.06 -3.96 -12.24
C SER A 575 2.31 -5.47 -12.09
N ALA A 576 2.62 -6.18 -13.17
CA ALA A 576 2.97 -7.60 -13.13
C ALA A 576 4.32 -7.85 -12.43
N GLU A 577 5.30 -6.99 -12.70
CA GLU A 577 6.60 -7.01 -12.02
C GLU A 577 6.45 -6.73 -10.52
N GLU A 578 5.67 -5.71 -10.16
CA GLU A 578 5.37 -5.39 -8.76
C GLU A 578 4.65 -6.54 -8.03
N MET A 579 3.68 -7.19 -8.69
CA MET A 579 3.02 -8.36 -8.14
C MET A 579 3.99 -9.51 -7.89
N LEU A 580 4.87 -9.83 -8.84
CA LEU A 580 5.86 -10.89 -8.65
C LEU A 580 6.82 -10.57 -7.52
N TYR A 581 7.25 -9.31 -7.41
CA TYR A 581 8.07 -8.83 -6.31
C TYR A 581 7.39 -9.00 -4.95
N LYS A 582 6.12 -8.59 -4.82
CA LYS A 582 5.32 -8.76 -3.59
C LYS A 582 5.11 -10.24 -3.24
N ALA A 583 4.75 -11.05 -4.23
CA ALA A 583 4.61 -12.50 -4.06
C ALA A 583 5.91 -13.16 -3.59
N ALA A 584 7.06 -12.74 -4.15
CA ALA A 584 8.37 -13.23 -3.73
C ALA A 584 8.63 -12.96 -2.25
N ALA A 585 8.39 -11.72 -1.80
CA ALA A 585 8.56 -11.35 -0.40
C ALA A 585 7.63 -12.14 0.53
N TYR A 586 6.33 -12.24 0.19
CA TYR A 586 5.38 -13.01 0.97
C TYR A 586 5.72 -14.51 0.99
N ALA A 587 6.15 -15.09 -0.13
CA ALA A 587 6.58 -16.47 -0.19
C ALA A 587 7.73 -16.72 0.79
N ARG A 588 8.80 -15.93 0.68
CA ARG A 588 10.00 -16.08 1.52
C ARG A 588 9.72 -15.83 3.00
N MET A 589 8.87 -14.85 3.32
CA MET A 589 8.42 -14.54 4.69
C MET A 589 7.80 -15.75 5.43
N PHE A 590 7.17 -16.67 4.69
CA PHE A 590 6.52 -17.86 5.24
C PHE A 590 7.16 -19.18 4.79
N ASP A 591 8.47 -19.17 4.56
CA ASP A 591 9.27 -20.35 4.20
C ASP A 591 8.72 -21.10 2.97
N LEU A 592 8.14 -20.38 2.02
CA LEU A 592 7.77 -20.91 0.71
C LEU A 592 8.93 -20.66 -0.26
N ASP A 593 9.32 -21.69 -1.01
CA ASP A 593 10.39 -21.55 -1.99
C ASP A 593 9.97 -20.61 -3.13
N TRP A 594 10.88 -19.72 -3.51
CA TRP A 594 10.66 -18.71 -4.54
C TRP A 594 11.98 -18.29 -5.21
N PRO A 595 12.02 -18.10 -6.55
CA PRO A 595 13.23 -17.65 -7.26
C PRO A 595 13.76 -16.31 -6.73
N LEU A 596 15.08 -16.17 -6.57
CA LEU A 596 15.65 -14.89 -6.13
C LEU A 596 15.62 -13.82 -7.23
N GLU A 597 15.48 -14.25 -8.49
CA GLU A 597 15.43 -13.40 -9.68
C GLU A 597 14.24 -12.43 -9.64
N ASP A 598 13.11 -12.85 -9.06
CA ASP A 598 11.89 -12.03 -8.98
C ASP A 598 12.02 -10.89 -7.96
N PHE A 599 13.06 -10.88 -7.11
CA PHE A 599 13.40 -9.71 -6.30
C PHE A 599 14.16 -8.65 -7.11
N ALA A 600 14.71 -8.99 -8.27
CA ALA A 600 15.57 -8.11 -9.08
C ALA A 600 16.68 -7.41 -8.27
N GLY A 601 17.27 -8.12 -7.30
CA GLY A 601 18.27 -7.56 -6.38
C GLY A 601 17.72 -6.49 -5.44
N PHE A 602 16.41 -6.52 -5.16
CA PHE A 602 15.67 -5.57 -4.34
C PHE A 602 15.67 -4.12 -4.86
N ALA A 603 15.81 -3.94 -6.16
CA ALA A 603 15.85 -2.62 -6.79
C ALA A 603 14.61 -1.77 -6.47
N SER A 604 13.41 -2.38 -6.48
CA SER A 604 12.15 -1.67 -6.17
C SER A 604 12.11 -1.14 -4.73
N GLY A 605 12.58 -1.93 -3.75
CA GLY A 605 12.67 -1.48 -2.35
C GLY A 605 13.73 -0.40 -2.14
N ASP A 606 14.85 -0.49 -2.88
CA ASP A 606 15.92 0.51 -2.84
C ASP A 606 15.46 1.85 -3.43
N GLU A 607 14.79 1.80 -4.57
CA GLU A 607 14.19 2.98 -5.22
C GLU A 607 13.12 3.63 -4.34
N ALA A 608 12.20 2.85 -3.79
CA ALA A 608 11.16 3.36 -2.90
C ALA A 608 11.78 4.06 -1.67
N THR A 609 12.82 3.47 -1.06
CA THR A 609 13.52 4.10 0.07
C THR A 609 14.25 5.37 -0.35
N ALA A 610 14.89 5.37 -1.52
CA ALA A 610 15.58 6.54 -2.05
C ALA A 610 14.63 7.72 -2.33
N VAL A 611 13.43 7.45 -2.85
CA VAL A 611 12.38 8.46 -3.08
C VAL A 611 11.98 9.13 -1.75
N LEU A 612 11.80 8.34 -0.69
CA LEU A 612 11.54 8.87 0.65
C LEU A 612 12.68 9.76 1.14
N GLU A 613 13.93 9.34 0.99
CA GLU A 613 15.09 10.12 1.46
C GLU A 613 15.26 11.43 0.69
N GLN A 614 15.11 11.41 -0.64
CA GLN A 614 15.28 12.58 -1.50
C GLN A 614 14.34 13.72 -1.13
N GLN A 615 13.17 13.40 -0.57
CA GLN A 615 12.19 14.39 -0.15
C GLN A 615 12.70 15.33 0.97
N LEU A 616 13.68 14.90 1.77
CA LEU A 616 14.34 15.77 2.76
C LEU A 616 15.17 16.90 2.10
N ASP A 617 15.60 16.70 0.87
CA ASP A 617 16.42 17.63 0.09
C ASP A 617 15.61 18.44 -0.94
N MET A 618 14.27 18.34 -0.92
CA MET A 618 13.36 19.08 -1.82
C MET A 618 13.71 20.57 -1.91
N ALA A 619 13.84 21.15 -3.09
CA ALA A 619 14.10 22.58 -3.24
C ALA A 619 12.90 23.46 -2.83
N ASP A 620 13.12 24.77 -2.65
CA ASP A 620 12.02 25.74 -2.47
C ASP A 620 11.05 25.64 -3.63
N THR A 621 9.76 25.58 -3.31
CA THR A 621 8.72 25.40 -4.32
C THR A 621 8.21 26.75 -4.81
N THR A 622 7.90 26.82 -6.10
CA THR A 622 7.46 28.06 -6.76
C THR A 622 5.97 28.02 -7.07
N ASP A 623 5.32 29.17 -6.92
CA ASP A 623 3.96 29.40 -7.39
C ASP A 623 3.75 28.86 -8.79
N TRP A 624 2.66 28.12 -8.97
CA TRP A 624 2.27 27.61 -10.28
C TRP A 624 1.93 28.77 -11.23
N ALA A 625 2.09 28.50 -12.53
CA ALA A 625 1.63 29.43 -13.55
C ALA A 625 0.11 29.59 -13.46
N LEU A 626 -0.37 30.83 -13.38
CA LEU A 626 -1.80 31.09 -13.31
C LEU A 626 -2.54 30.58 -14.55
N LEU A 627 -3.50 29.69 -14.35
CA LEU A 627 -4.42 29.22 -15.38
C LEU A 627 -5.24 30.40 -15.91
N THR A 628 -5.49 30.41 -17.22
CA THR A 628 -6.48 31.30 -17.82
C THR A 628 -7.89 30.76 -17.60
N ASP A 629 -8.90 31.63 -17.71
CA ASP A 629 -10.30 31.18 -17.64
C ASP A 629 -10.62 30.13 -18.72
N GLU A 630 -9.96 30.18 -19.89
CA GLU A 630 -10.09 29.16 -20.93
C GLU A 630 -9.48 27.82 -20.52
N GLN A 631 -8.37 27.81 -19.79
CA GLN A 631 -7.76 26.57 -19.28
C GLN A 631 -8.60 25.95 -18.17
N ILE A 632 -9.13 26.77 -17.26
CA ILE A 632 -10.08 26.34 -16.22
C ILE A 632 -11.31 25.71 -16.89
N ALA A 633 -11.90 26.41 -17.86
CA ALA A 633 -13.04 25.89 -18.62
C ALA A 633 -12.72 24.56 -19.31
N ALA A 634 -11.54 24.45 -19.95
CA ALA A 634 -11.14 23.24 -20.63
C ALA A 634 -10.96 22.05 -19.67
N ALA A 635 -10.38 22.26 -18.50
CA ALA A 635 -10.22 21.22 -17.48
C ALA A 635 -11.59 20.70 -16.98
N VAL A 636 -12.52 21.61 -16.67
CA VAL A 636 -13.87 21.23 -16.23
C VAL A 636 -14.63 20.49 -17.34
N GLU A 637 -14.59 20.99 -18.57
CA GLU A 637 -15.27 20.35 -19.71
C GLU A 637 -14.65 19.00 -20.09
N ALA A 638 -13.34 18.82 -19.89
CA ALA A 638 -12.67 17.54 -20.06
C ALA A 638 -13.20 16.50 -19.05
N LYS A 639 -13.26 16.84 -17.75
CA LYS A 639 -13.81 15.95 -16.72
C LYS A 639 -15.29 15.63 -16.99
N LEU A 640 -16.10 16.63 -17.32
CA LEU A 640 -17.51 16.42 -17.69
C LEU A 640 -17.66 15.49 -18.90
N THR A 641 -16.80 15.63 -19.92
CA THR A 641 -16.80 14.76 -21.09
C THR A 641 -16.43 13.32 -20.72
N ALA A 642 -15.38 13.14 -19.92
CA ALA A 642 -14.90 11.84 -19.47
C ALA A 642 -15.99 11.05 -18.71
N ILE A 643 -16.81 11.74 -17.90
CA ILE A 643 -17.89 11.11 -17.12
C ILE A 643 -19.24 11.08 -17.83
N THR A 644 -19.38 11.68 -19.03
CA THR A 644 -20.71 11.82 -19.68
C THR A 644 -21.38 10.49 -19.97
N GLU A 645 -20.62 9.49 -20.43
CA GLU A 645 -21.18 8.19 -20.77
C GLU A 645 -21.45 7.33 -19.53
N ARG A 646 -20.57 7.42 -18.53
CA ARG A 646 -20.61 6.60 -17.31
C ARG A 646 -21.59 7.14 -16.27
N ALA A 647 -21.57 8.44 -16.03
CA ALA A 647 -22.37 9.13 -15.00
C ALA A 647 -23.06 10.38 -15.58
N PRO A 648 -23.99 10.23 -16.56
CA PRO A 648 -24.67 11.36 -17.20
C PRO A 648 -25.46 12.25 -16.22
N TRP A 649 -25.84 11.70 -15.07
CA TRP A 649 -26.52 12.44 -14.01
C TRP A 649 -25.58 13.41 -13.26
N ARG A 650 -24.27 13.12 -13.11
CA ARG A 650 -23.27 14.05 -12.55
C ARG A 650 -23.16 15.29 -13.44
N VAL A 651 -23.09 15.05 -14.75
CA VAL A 651 -23.11 16.12 -15.76
C VAL A 651 -24.40 16.93 -15.66
N GLN A 652 -25.55 16.27 -15.54
CA GLN A 652 -26.83 16.97 -15.39
C GLN A 652 -26.87 17.82 -14.12
N ARG A 653 -26.44 17.30 -12.96
CA ARG A 653 -26.34 18.03 -11.68
C ARG A 653 -25.46 19.27 -11.82
N TYR A 654 -24.27 19.12 -12.43
CA TYR A 654 -23.38 20.24 -12.73
C TYR A 654 -24.08 21.30 -13.61
N ARG A 655 -24.70 20.88 -14.71
CA ARG A 655 -25.36 21.80 -15.66
C ARG A 655 -26.58 22.49 -15.06
N ASP A 656 -27.30 21.82 -14.16
CA ASP A 656 -28.44 22.39 -13.46
C ASP A 656 -28.01 23.47 -12.45
N ARG A 657 -26.91 23.25 -11.73
CA ARG A 657 -26.38 24.21 -10.76
C ARG A 657 -25.67 25.39 -11.43
N PHE A 658 -24.73 25.12 -12.32
CA PHE A 658 -23.80 26.14 -12.83
C PHE A 658 -24.07 26.58 -14.27
N GLY A 659 -24.77 25.77 -15.07
CA GLY A 659 -25.06 26.05 -16.48
C GLY A 659 -23.78 26.20 -17.31
N THR A 660 -23.49 27.45 -17.71
CA THR A 660 -22.26 27.83 -18.45
C THR A 660 -21.26 28.59 -17.59
N THR A 661 -21.50 28.69 -16.29
CA THR A 661 -20.56 29.27 -15.31
C THR A 661 -19.68 28.14 -14.80
N TYR A 662 -18.41 28.43 -14.50
CA TYR A 662 -17.51 27.49 -13.84
C TYR A 662 -17.38 27.88 -12.36
N PRO A 663 -17.28 26.91 -11.43
CA PRO A 663 -17.20 27.19 -9.99
C PRO A 663 -15.82 27.70 -9.54
N VAL A 664 -14.88 27.84 -10.46
CA VAL A 664 -13.54 28.41 -10.26
C VAL A 664 -13.30 29.44 -11.34
N ARG A 665 -12.63 30.54 -11.01
CA ARG A 665 -12.24 31.57 -11.99
C ARG A 665 -10.95 32.26 -11.59
N ARG A 666 -10.30 32.89 -12.57
CA ARG A 666 -9.20 33.80 -12.29
C ARG A 666 -9.72 35.13 -11.73
N ALA A 667 -9.07 35.63 -10.69
CA ALA A 667 -9.37 36.90 -10.05
C ALA A 667 -8.09 37.74 -9.87
N GLY A 668 -7.74 38.52 -10.89
CA GLY A 668 -6.49 39.31 -10.89
C GLY A 668 -5.25 38.42 -10.96
N ASP A 669 -4.44 38.46 -9.91
CA ASP A 669 -3.20 37.70 -9.76
C ASP A 669 -3.40 36.41 -8.93
N GLY A 670 -4.65 35.99 -8.71
CA GLY A 670 -4.99 34.73 -8.03
C GLY A 670 -6.32 34.17 -8.55
N TYR A 671 -7.00 33.40 -7.71
CA TYR A 671 -8.25 32.74 -8.04
C TYR A 671 -9.36 33.07 -7.06
N GLU A 672 -10.59 32.82 -7.49
CA GLU A 672 -11.75 32.68 -6.62
C GLU A 672 -12.47 31.38 -6.97
N CYS A 673 -13.01 30.71 -5.96
CA CYS A 673 -13.90 29.56 -6.12
C CYS A 673 -15.25 29.82 -5.44
N ILE A 674 -16.26 29.02 -5.76
CA ILE A 674 -17.51 28.96 -5.01
C ILE A 674 -17.24 28.16 -3.73
N GLY A 675 -17.41 28.80 -2.58
CA GLY A 675 -17.32 28.16 -1.27
C GLY A 675 -18.62 27.45 -0.84
N PRO A 676 -18.60 26.81 0.35
CA PRO A 676 -19.75 26.10 0.89
C PRO A 676 -20.96 26.99 1.20
N ASP A 677 -20.76 28.30 1.38
CA ASP A 677 -21.82 29.29 1.58
C ASP A 677 -22.41 29.86 0.26
N GLU A 678 -22.08 29.21 -0.86
CA GLU A 678 -22.38 29.62 -2.24
C GLU A 678 -21.82 30.98 -2.65
N GLN A 679 -20.91 31.57 -1.86
CA GLN A 679 -20.24 32.82 -2.22
C GLN A 679 -18.93 32.56 -2.95
N TRP A 680 -18.52 33.53 -3.77
CA TRP A 680 -17.17 33.58 -4.29
C TRP A 680 -16.22 33.94 -3.16
N GLN A 681 -15.24 33.09 -2.92
CA GLN A 681 -14.19 33.32 -1.93
C GLN A 681 -12.81 33.29 -2.60
N PRO A 682 -11.84 34.07 -2.09
CA PRO A 682 -10.46 33.99 -2.55
C PRO A 682 -9.91 32.58 -2.37
N THR A 683 -9.14 32.14 -3.35
CA THR A 683 -8.49 30.83 -3.40
C THR A 683 -7.01 31.06 -3.67
N GLU A 684 -6.15 30.31 -3.00
CA GLU A 684 -4.71 30.47 -3.15
C GLU A 684 -4.22 30.07 -4.55
N ASN A 685 -3.01 30.54 -4.90
CA ASN A 685 -2.26 30.00 -6.02
C ASN A 685 -1.33 28.91 -5.46
N PRO A 686 -1.56 27.62 -5.74
CA PRO A 686 -0.73 26.57 -5.19
C PRO A 686 0.72 26.70 -5.65
N ARG A 687 1.60 26.16 -4.82
CA ARG A 687 3.02 25.97 -5.11
C ARG A 687 3.49 24.58 -4.67
N HIS A 688 2.54 23.71 -4.35
CA HIS A 688 2.83 22.39 -3.81
C HIS A 688 3.29 21.45 -4.91
N VAL A 689 4.09 20.48 -4.53
CA VAL A 689 4.54 19.36 -5.36
C VAL A 689 3.95 18.08 -4.77
N GLY A 690 3.43 17.22 -5.63
CA GLY A 690 2.87 15.93 -5.22
C GLY A 690 3.97 14.98 -4.76
N PHE A 691 3.66 14.19 -3.74
CA PHE A 691 4.51 13.13 -3.21
C PHE A 691 3.61 11.97 -2.80
N GLY A 692 3.80 10.80 -3.41
CA GLY A 692 2.95 9.64 -3.16
C GLY A 692 3.47 8.35 -3.77
N GLY A 693 2.68 7.28 -3.66
CA GLY A 693 2.98 5.98 -4.30
C GLY A 693 4.14 5.21 -3.68
N PHE A 694 4.44 5.44 -2.40
CA PHE A 694 5.55 4.80 -1.70
C PHE A 694 5.08 3.75 -0.69
N SER A 695 5.89 2.70 -0.51
CA SER A 695 5.71 1.69 0.54
C SER A 695 6.92 1.70 1.46
N LEU A 696 6.72 1.99 2.74
CA LEU A 696 7.81 2.05 3.71
C LEU A 696 8.28 0.63 4.06
N TRP A 697 9.48 0.27 3.58
CA TRP A 697 10.21 -0.96 3.96
C TRP A 697 9.35 -2.24 3.87
N PHE A 698 8.72 -2.44 2.72
CA PHE A 698 7.90 -3.63 2.47
C PHE A 698 8.64 -4.94 2.79
N GLU A 699 9.96 -4.97 2.60
CA GLU A 699 10.82 -6.13 2.78
C GLU A 699 11.32 -6.33 4.21
N ALA A 700 11.10 -5.37 5.11
CA ALA A 700 11.54 -5.44 6.52
C ALA A 700 11.14 -6.74 7.25
N PRO A 701 9.96 -7.34 7.02
CA PRO A 701 9.60 -8.63 7.63
C PRO A 701 10.58 -9.76 7.31
N LEU A 702 11.26 -9.73 6.16
CA LEU A 702 12.23 -10.75 5.78
C LEU A 702 13.44 -10.77 6.72
N CYS A 703 13.85 -9.63 7.28
CA CYS A 703 14.94 -9.54 8.25
C CYS A 703 14.75 -10.49 9.45
N GLU A 704 13.53 -10.53 9.98
CA GLU A 704 13.18 -11.31 11.17
C GLU A 704 12.69 -12.71 10.80
N MET A 705 11.87 -12.80 9.74
CA MET A 705 11.13 -14.01 9.43
C MET A 705 11.85 -14.93 8.45
N ALA A 706 12.78 -14.41 7.65
CA ALA A 706 13.51 -15.12 6.59
C ALA A 706 14.96 -14.59 6.43
N PRO A 707 15.81 -14.68 7.47
CA PRO A 707 17.17 -14.15 7.43
C PRO A 707 18.06 -14.78 6.34
N GLN A 708 17.71 -15.97 5.85
CA GLN A 708 18.33 -16.58 4.68
C GLN A 708 18.09 -15.81 3.37
N THR A 709 17.09 -14.93 3.32
CA THR A 709 16.76 -14.09 2.16
C THR A 709 17.28 -12.66 2.35
N LEU A 710 17.03 -12.05 3.51
CA LEU A 710 17.59 -10.75 3.91
C LEU A 710 18.11 -10.83 5.35
N ASP A 711 19.40 -10.65 5.55
CA ASP A 711 20.04 -10.72 6.87
C ASP A 711 20.45 -9.32 7.34
N CYS A 712 19.67 -8.75 8.25
CA CYS A 712 19.81 -7.36 8.65
C CYS A 712 20.82 -7.14 9.79
N THR A 713 21.68 -8.12 10.08
CA THR A 713 22.77 -7.98 11.06
C THR A 713 23.76 -6.86 10.71
N TRP A 714 24.17 -6.76 9.44
CA TRP A 714 25.00 -5.64 8.97
C TRP A 714 24.25 -4.31 9.00
N ALA A 715 22.96 -4.31 8.61
CA ALA A 715 22.13 -3.11 8.63
C ALA A 715 22.01 -2.50 10.04
N ALA A 716 21.89 -3.37 11.07
CA ALA A 716 21.86 -2.97 12.48
C ALA A 716 23.16 -2.32 12.98
N MET A 717 24.31 -2.68 12.40
CA MET A 717 25.59 -2.04 12.72
C MET A 717 25.69 -0.62 12.15
N GLY A 718 24.99 -0.33 11.05
CA GLY A 718 24.97 0.99 10.41
C GLY A 718 26.21 1.27 9.57
N CYS A 719 26.44 2.52 9.20
CA CYS A 719 27.56 2.94 8.37
C CYS A 719 28.82 3.25 9.19
N ALA A 720 28.63 3.72 10.43
CA ALA A 720 29.70 4.24 11.28
C ALA A 720 30.90 3.30 11.50
N PRO A 721 30.76 1.96 11.65
CA PRO A 721 31.91 1.08 11.82
C PRO A 721 32.83 1.02 10.59
N ALA A 722 32.29 1.17 9.39
CA ALA A 722 33.06 1.11 8.14
C ALA A 722 33.72 2.45 7.75
N ASP A 723 33.35 3.56 8.40
CA ASP A 723 33.96 4.89 8.27
C ASP A 723 35.23 4.96 9.14
N LEU A 724 36.28 4.26 8.69
CA LEU A 724 37.56 4.09 9.40
C LEU A 724 38.33 5.41 9.54
N ASP A 725 38.15 6.36 8.63
CA ASP A 725 38.81 7.67 8.70
C ASP A 725 37.99 8.75 9.43
N GLY A 726 36.71 8.47 9.72
CA GLY A 726 35.79 9.34 10.44
C GLY A 726 35.35 10.56 9.64
N SER A 727 35.32 10.45 8.30
CA SER A 727 34.89 11.51 7.38
C SER A 727 33.37 11.68 7.31
N GLY A 728 32.61 10.68 7.78
CA GLY A 728 31.15 10.59 7.68
C GLY A 728 30.66 9.93 6.38
N THR A 729 31.55 9.38 5.55
CA THR A 729 31.20 8.67 4.32
C THR A 729 32.20 7.55 4.07
N VAL A 730 31.71 6.35 3.78
CA VAL A 730 32.60 5.22 3.47
C VAL A 730 33.05 5.31 2.02
N ASP A 731 34.32 5.63 1.80
CA ASP A 731 34.88 5.86 0.47
C ASP A 731 36.23 5.15 0.23
N THR A 732 36.99 5.60 -0.78
CA THR A 732 38.30 5.01 -1.11
C THR A 732 39.32 5.14 0.04
N ALA A 733 39.23 6.16 0.88
CA ALA A 733 40.11 6.32 2.04
C ALA A 733 39.91 5.18 3.04
N ASP A 734 38.67 4.80 3.33
CA ASP A 734 38.35 3.67 4.21
C ASP A 734 38.79 2.34 3.60
N GLN A 735 38.62 2.18 2.29
CA GLN A 735 39.14 1.00 1.59
C GLN A 735 40.66 0.87 1.70
N ASP A 736 41.40 1.98 1.58
CA ASP A 736 42.86 1.99 1.73
C ASP A 736 43.28 1.67 3.17
N LEU A 737 42.54 2.19 4.17
CA LEU A 737 42.77 1.89 5.59
C LEU A 737 42.49 0.42 5.90
N PHE A 738 41.38 -0.12 5.41
CA PHE A 738 41.05 -1.52 5.55
C PHE A 738 42.09 -2.42 4.89
N ALA A 739 42.53 -2.10 3.67
CA ALA A 739 43.57 -2.87 2.99
C ALA A 739 44.88 -2.86 3.76
N ALA A 740 45.25 -1.74 4.38
CA ALA A 740 46.42 -1.66 5.26
C ALA A 740 46.27 -2.52 6.52
N ALA A 741 45.11 -2.49 7.17
CA ALA A 741 44.79 -3.33 8.32
C ALA A 741 44.77 -4.82 7.95
N TRP A 742 44.22 -5.17 6.79
CA TRP A 742 44.20 -6.52 6.24
C TRP A 742 45.61 -7.08 6.06
N ASP A 743 46.49 -6.31 5.42
CA ASP A 743 47.88 -6.70 5.21
C ASP A 743 48.66 -6.85 6.52
N GLU A 744 48.37 -6.05 7.54
CA GLU A 744 49.03 -6.10 8.86
C GLU A 744 48.51 -7.22 9.75
N TYR A 745 47.19 -7.43 9.79
CA TYR A 745 46.52 -8.26 10.78
C TYR A 745 45.96 -9.58 10.23
N SER A 746 46.07 -9.88 8.93
CA SER A 746 45.62 -11.18 8.41
C SER A 746 46.28 -12.36 9.14
N GLY A 747 45.46 -13.19 9.81
CA GLY A 747 45.92 -14.30 10.66
C GLY A 747 46.40 -13.90 12.07
N VAL A 748 46.25 -12.64 12.45
CA VAL A 748 46.43 -12.12 13.81
C VAL A 748 45.06 -12.04 14.49
N ALA A 749 44.99 -12.31 15.79
CA ALA A 749 43.74 -12.16 16.53
C ALA A 749 43.44 -10.66 16.74
N CYS A 750 42.23 -10.25 16.37
CA CYS A 750 41.69 -8.93 16.65
C CYS A 750 41.14 -8.89 18.09
N THR A 751 41.56 -7.89 18.84
CA THR A 751 41.28 -7.78 20.28
C THR A 751 41.21 -6.31 20.67
N PRO A 752 40.69 -5.97 21.87
CA PRO A 752 40.75 -4.60 22.36
C PRO A 752 42.16 -4.00 22.46
N ASP A 753 43.22 -4.84 22.55
CA ASP A 753 44.61 -4.37 22.70
C ASP A 753 45.21 -3.84 21.38
N ASN A 754 44.71 -4.29 20.23
CA ASN A 754 45.03 -3.77 18.90
C ASN A 754 43.81 -3.10 18.26
N GLU A 755 42.92 -2.53 19.09
CA GLU A 755 41.76 -1.76 18.67
C GLU A 755 40.87 -2.52 17.67
N TRP A 756 40.75 -3.85 17.83
CA TRP A 756 40.05 -4.73 16.89
C TRP A 756 40.64 -4.64 15.48
N CYS A 757 41.95 -4.82 15.38
CA CYS A 757 42.70 -4.71 14.12
C CYS A 757 42.56 -3.34 13.47
N ASP A 758 42.85 -2.29 14.26
CA ASP A 758 42.70 -0.88 13.89
C ASP A 758 41.27 -0.54 13.40
N GLY A 759 40.26 -1.20 14.00
CA GLY A 759 38.84 -1.03 13.69
C GLY A 759 38.33 -1.85 12.50
N ALA A 760 39.19 -2.61 11.81
CA ALA A 760 38.81 -3.35 10.60
C ALA A 760 38.04 -4.65 10.87
N ASP A 761 38.08 -5.19 12.10
CA ASP A 761 37.19 -6.28 12.56
C ASP A 761 35.89 -5.64 13.06
N PHE A 762 34.94 -5.46 12.13
CA PHE A 762 33.76 -4.62 12.32
C PHE A 762 32.74 -5.26 13.26
N ASP A 763 32.61 -6.59 13.18
CA ASP A 763 31.68 -7.37 14.00
C ASP A 763 32.30 -7.82 15.35
N GLN A 764 33.59 -7.53 15.55
CA GLN A 764 34.38 -7.90 16.72
C GLN A 764 34.41 -9.42 16.96
N SER A 765 34.38 -10.20 15.89
CA SER A 765 34.51 -11.67 15.92
C SER A 765 35.88 -12.11 16.47
N GLY A 766 36.87 -11.22 16.45
CA GLY A 766 38.23 -11.44 16.88
C GLY A 766 39.15 -11.90 15.76
N ALA A 767 38.70 -11.83 14.51
CA ALA A 767 39.48 -12.10 13.32
C ALA A 767 39.08 -11.11 12.22
N LEU A 768 40.06 -10.71 11.41
CA LEU A 768 39.83 -9.93 10.21
C LEU A 768 39.66 -10.90 9.03
N ASP A 769 38.43 -11.00 8.50
CA ASP A 769 38.05 -12.05 7.54
C ASP A 769 37.13 -11.60 6.38
N GLU A 770 36.68 -12.56 5.56
CA GLU A 770 35.88 -12.28 4.37
C GLU A 770 34.53 -11.61 4.70
N GLU A 771 34.02 -11.78 5.94
CA GLU A 771 32.81 -11.10 6.40
C GLU A 771 33.04 -9.59 6.54
N ASP A 772 34.18 -9.18 7.11
CA ASP A 772 34.54 -7.76 7.21
C ASP A 772 34.74 -7.11 5.83
N GLN A 773 35.42 -7.84 4.93
CA GLN A 773 35.62 -7.36 3.57
C GLN A 773 34.28 -7.21 2.83
N GLY A 774 33.35 -8.15 3.03
CA GLY A 774 32.00 -8.10 2.48
C GLY A 774 31.22 -6.90 3.02
N TYR A 775 31.28 -6.65 4.33
CA TYR A 775 30.60 -5.53 4.97
C TYR A 775 31.13 -4.19 4.47
N LEU A 776 32.46 -4.00 4.42
CA LEU A 776 33.04 -2.79 3.83
C LEU A 776 32.61 -2.59 2.38
N THR A 777 32.57 -3.67 1.59
CA THR A 777 32.13 -3.61 0.18
C THR A 777 30.68 -3.16 0.06
N ALA A 778 29.79 -3.65 0.94
CA ALA A 778 28.40 -3.21 1.00
C ALA A 778 28.25 -1.77 1.51
N ALA A 779 29.14 -1.34 2.42
CA ALA A 779 29.13 -0.02 3.02
C ALA A 779 29.64 1.10 2.10
N VAL A 780 30.36 0.81 1.01
CA VAL A 780 30.85 1.85 0.09
C VAL A 780 29.73 2.78 -0.37
N GLY A 781 29.89 4.08 -0.10
CA GLY A 781 28.94 5.13 -0.43
C GLY A 781 27.89 5.40 0.65
N CYS A 782 27.83 4.62 1.73
CA CYS A 782 26.98 4.92 2.88
C CYS A 782 27.45 6.18 3.62
N ARG A 783 26.55 6.81 4.37
CA ARG A 783 26.80 8.05 5.12
C ARG A 783 26.33 7.94 6.56
N VAL A 784 27.15 8.46 7.48
CA VAL A 784 26.91 8.51 8.94
C VAL A 784 26.07 9.72 9.33
#